data_AF-A0A2V6LQX6-F1
#
_entry.id   AF-A0A2V6LQX6-F1
#
_cell.length_a   1.000
_cell.length_b   1.000
_cell.length_c   1.000
_cell.angle_alpha   90.00
_cell.angle_beta   90.00
_cell.angle_gamma   90.00
#
_symmetry.space_group_name_H-M   'P 1'
#
loop_
_entity.id
_entity.type
_entity.pdbx_description
1 polymer ?
#
loop_
_entity_poly.entity_id
_entity_poly.type
_entity_poly.pdbx_seq_one_letter_code
_entity_poly.pdbx_strand_id
1 'polypeptide(L)'
;MERGATHRGFESHPFRHDLTHDSKCKKEPSKTGCSRQFEVITAERQTIDPGKGIVTALTALFFLICTWTSYARWANFQYRSFDLAYYVQAIWQLIHGRLDVSVENVPLLGNHVEPIVFLFAPLFAVFGHPMLFVAVQNAALASMPMVGYNIARRLGLDGKRACLLSAALLLAPAAGYIAIHEFHPEALVAPFLLLMLQARLAKSIRRHWLWFVAVLACKENMAPLLIVYCATQCITERNRGLAELRRWYVWPMILALIWFLLCAYVITPALNSGNIDYVALYDQLGASPRNILINAFVRPQLIGRALLQSLTHGNLLWALLFPFLCLPLLRPRWIIIAAPILLQHLLSWRSSEWMIYFHYAAPLLPLFWIASVEAIAASAQWKRVPSFVSRQAAWLVIVGCVAAQIWVGPLGRIVTTTADWLGAGQERARKSAFIAQIPPASSVVAPLSYLSHLAMREKLYSLHYVLKGLKTLSRSSYQPPSSADFVLIDYRDSATFDPGAGFYHPTMKTVDGRIIPSSDRLLHDFLKKAAWTADEQDELTLLRNLGSRKPPVIAEPSSLADDGPGVFSIGGTRLVSIGTTGDVVARSRPLEVQLRWKFQGERDVFPWMLLRLSREEKVTVALLVKGLCAPEATEGIYTEHWRVVTTERLPPGDYSLEALFVDNSKRAWFETTGGAGGESTLLSAPVSLGHIKVEQ
;
A
#
# COMPACT_ATOMS: atom_id res chain seq x y z
N MET A 1 4.22 -68.78 -52.21
CA MET A 1 4.84 -69.95 -52.86
C MET A 1 5.95 -70.42 -51.92
N GLU A 2 5.69 -71.33 -50.97
CA GLU A 2 5.71 -72.82 -51.13
C GLU A 2 7.06 -73.27 -51.74
N ARG A 3 7.93 -74.12 -51.18
CA ARG A 3 7.95 -75.29 -50.26
C ARG A 3 9.41 -75.38 -49.71
N GLY A 4 9.87 -76.16 -48.74
CA GLY A 4 9.39 -77.28 -47.92
C GLY A 4 10.61 -78.13 -47.52
N ALA A 5 10.53 -78.80 -46.34
CA ALA A 5 11.11 -80.12 -45.99
C ALA A 5 12.66 -80.29 -45.95
N THR A 6 13.35 -81.10 -45.12
CA THR A 6 13.07 -82.05 -44.01
C THR A 6 14.41 -82.71 -43.58
N HIS A 7 14.46 -83.27 -42.35
CA HIS A 7 15.21 -84.50 -41.92
C HIS A 7 16.75 -84.42 -41.78
N ARG A 8 17.49 -85.09 -40.86
CA ARG A 8 17.41 -86.19 -39.86
C ARG A 8 18.65 -85.97 -38.94
N GLY A 9 18.88 -86.51 -37.73
CA GLY A 9 18.31 -87.58 -36.93
C GLY A 9 19.29 -87.91 -35.76
N PHE A 10 18.75 -88.45 -34.66
CA PHE A 10 19.29 -89.49 -33.75
C PHE A 10 20.68 -89.29 -33.10
N GLU A 11 20.92 -89.52 -31.80
CA GLU A 11 20.67 -90.70 -30.96
C GLU A 11 20.61 -90.28 -29.47
N SER A 12 19.65 -90.77 -28.67
CA SER A 12 19.75 -91.87 -27.67
C SER A 12 20.45 -91.44 -26.36
N HIS A 13 20.03 -91.78 -25.13
CA HIS A 13 18.92 -92.55 -24.58
C HIS A 13 18.90 -92.27 -23.03
N PRO A 14 18.00 -92.84 -22.22
CA PRO A 14 17.24 -92.13 -21.19
C PRO A 14 17.22 -92.84 -19.81
N PHE A 15 16.29 -92.40 -18.95
CA PHE A 15 15.46 -93.11 -17.94
C PHE A 15 15.47 -92.37 -16.59
N ARG A 16 14.33 -91.83 -16.09
CA ARG A 16 13.16 -92.50 -15.44
C ARG A 16 13.60 -93.21 -14.14
N HIS A 17 12.89 -93.19 -13.02
CA HIS A 17 11.47 -93.05 -12.70
C HIS A 17 11.37 -92.39 -11.29
N ASP A 18 10.39 -91.57 -10.86
CA ASP A 18 8.92 -91.62 -10.94
C ASP A 18 8.27 -92.26 -9.68
N LEU A 19 7.12 -91.69 -9.29
CA LEU A 19 6.00 -92.29 -8.54
C LEU A 19 6.08 -92.40 -6.99
N THR A 20 5.04 -92.17 -6.18
CA THR A 20 3.70 -91.54 -6.25
C THR A 20 3.05 -91.57 -4.84
N HIS A 21 1.86 -90.96 -4.72
CA HIS A 21 0.74 -91.23 -3.78
C HIS A 21 0.75 -90.52 -2.41
N ASP A 22 -0.37 -90.01 -1.86
CA ASP A 22 -1.71 -89.72 -2.36
C ASP A 22 -2.50 -88.92 -1.28
N SER A 23 -3.60 -88.29 -1.71
CA SER A 23 -4.85 -88.04 -0.96
C SER A 23 -5.04 -86.88 0.06
N LYS A 24 -5.87 -85.91 -0.39
CA LYS A 24 -7.03 -85.21 0.24
C LYS A 24 -7.23 -85.27 1.78
N CYS A 25 -7.45 -84.13 2.47
CA CYS A 25 -8.77 -83.50 2.74
C CYS A 25 -8.72 -82.47 3.92
N LYS A 26 -9.14 -81.22 3.65
CA LYS A 26 -9.88 -80.21 4.48
C LYS A 26 -9.55 -79.90 5.98
N LYS A 27 -9.56 -78.57 6.23
CA LYS A 27 -9.88 -77.77 7.45
C LYS A 27 -8.71 -77.23 8.30
N GLU A 28 -8.57 -75.89 8.28
CA GLU A 28 -7.97 -75.01 9.31
C GLU A 28 -8.65 -75.20 10.71
N PRO A 29 -8.16 -74.64 11.86
CA PRO A 29 -7.19 -73.53 12.02
C PRO A 29 -6.17 -73.61 13.22
N SER A 30 -5.19 -72.69 13.18
CA SER A 30 -4.69 -71.86 14.30
C SER A 30 -3.46 -72.26 15.15
N LYS A 31 -2.67 -71.20 15.43
CA LYS A 31 -1.74 -70.90 16.54
C LYS A 31 -0.31 -71.45 16.46
N THR A 32 0.62 -70.68 15.88
CA THR A 32 1.46 -69.59 16.47
C THR A 32 2.52 -70.08 17.46
N GLY A 33 3.76 -70.10 16.98
CA GLY A 33 4.97 -70.15 17.80
C GLY A 33 5.97 -69.07 17.37
N CYS A 34 6.72 -68.61 18.37
CA CYS A 34 8.08 -68.06 18.32
C CYS A 34 8.30 -66.54 18.12
N SER A 35 8.88 -65.95 19.17
CA SER A 35 9.95 -64.94 19.16
C SER A 35 9.66 -63.57 18.53
N ARG A 36 9.18 -62.62 19.35
CA ARG A 36 9.33 -61.18 19.07
C ARG A 36 10.70 -60.70 19.57
N GLN A 37 11.61 -60.42 18.66
CA GLN A 37 12.71 -59.48 18.91
C GLN A 37 12.09 -58.10 19.15
N PHE A 38 12.35 -57.53 20.33
CA PHE A 38 12.10 -56.12 20.57
C PHE A 38 13.17 -55.32 19.84
N GLU A 39 12.84 -54.88 18.63
CA GLU A 39 13.58 -53.83 17.94
C GLU A 39 13.28 -52.52 18.68
N VAL A 40 14.22 -52.10 19.53
CA VAL A 40 14.18 -50.78 20.16
C VAL A 40 14.32 -49.76 19.04
N ILE A 41 13.20 -49.19 18.61
CA ILE A 41 13.18 -47.99 17.76
C ILE A 41 13.79 -46.88 18.61
N THR A 42 15.11 -46.72 18.55
CA THR A 42 15.76 -45.48 18.97
C THR A 42 15.15 -44.38 18.14
N ALA A 43 14.34 -43.54 18.79
CA ALA A 43 13.86 -42.29 18.22
C ALA A 43 15.08 -41.53 17.71
N GLU A 44 15.27 -41.56 16.39
CA GLU A 44 16.29 -40.78 15.71
C GLU A 44 15.97 -39.33 16.05
N ARG A 45 16.75 -38.76 16.97
CA ARG A 45 16.63 -37.38 17.41
C ARG A 45 16.81 -36.56 16.15
N GLN A 46 15.72 -36.08 15.54
CA GLN A 46 15.77 -35.21 14.37
C GLN A 46 16.62 -34.01 14.77
N THR A 47 17.91 -34.04 14.42
CA THR A 47 18.81 -32.93 14.65
C THR A 47 18.27 -31.81 13.77
N ILE A 48 17.68 -30.80 14.40
CA ILE A 48 17.21 -29.60 13.72
C ILE A 48 18.40 -29.08 12.95
N ASP A 49 18.32 -29.12 11.61
CA ASP A 49 19.33 -28.54 10.73
C ASP A 49 19.58 -27.10 11.22
N PRO A 50 20.80 -26.76 11.69
CA PRO A 50 21.05 -25.47 12.35
C PRO A 50 20.68 -24.28 11.45
N GLY A 51 20.70 -24.46 10.12
CA GLY A 51 20.21 -23.47 9.17
C GLY A 51 18.71 -23.16 9.33
N LYS A 52 17.88 -24.17 9.63
CA LYS A 52 16.44 -23.97 9.89
C LYS A 52 16.18 -23.20 11.18
N GLY A 53 16.99 -23.43 12.22
CA GLY A 53 16.91 -22.67 13.47
C GLY A 53 17.16 -21.17 13.25
N ILE A 54 18.23 -20.84 12.52
CA ILE A 54 18.56 -19.45 12.14
C ILE A 54 17.43 -18.83 11.30
N VAL A 55 16.96 -19.54 10.28
CA VAL A 55 15.87 -19.06 9.42
C VAL A 55 14.60 -18.78 10.22
N THR A 56 14.26 -19.63 11.19
CA THR A 56 13.09 -19.43 12.06
C THR A 56 13.24 -18.18 12.92
N ALA A 57 14.42 -17.95 13.49
CA ALA A 57 14.71 -16.74 14.27
C ALA A 57 14.61 -15.47 13.41
N LEU A 58 15.13 -15.49 12.18
CA LEU A 58 15.02 -14.38 11.23
C LEU A 58 13.57 -14.10 10.83
N THR A 59 12.77 -15.14 10.57
CA THR A 59 11.33 -15.03 10.32
C THR A 59 10.62 -14.34 11.49
N ALA A 60 10.86 -14.77 12.72
CA ALA A 60 10.24 -14.17 13.89
C ALA A 60 10.65 -12.70 14.07
N LEU A 61 11.95 -12.40 13.94
CA LEU A 61 12.49 -11.05 14.08
C LEU A 61 11.90 -10.09 13.03
N PHE A 62 11.87 -10.51 11.76
CA PHE A 62 11.29 -9.70 10.69
C PHE A 62 9.80 -9.45 10.91
N PHE A 63 9.04 -10.50 11.27
CA PHE A 63 7.62 -10.35 11.57
C PHE A 63 7.38 -9.34 12.69
N LEU A 64 8.11 -9.45 13.81
CA LEU A 64 7.96 -8.55 14.95
C LEU A 64 8.36 -7.10 14.61
N ILE A 65 9.53 -6.90 13.98
CA ILE A 65 10.01 -5.56 13.63
C ILE A 65 9.07 -4.87 12.63
N CYS A 66 8.71 -5.55 11.54
CA CYS A 66 7.89 -4.94 10.50
C CYS A 66 6.46 -4.70 10.99
N THR A 67 5.86 -5.64 11.73
CA THR A 67 4.50 -5.48 12.29
C THR A 67 4.46 -4.37 13.33
N TRP A 68 5.46 -4.30 14.22
CA TRP A 68 5.61 -3.18 15.15
C TRP A 68 5.75 -1.85 14.43
N THR A 69 6.62 -1.77 13.42
CA THR A 69 6.85 -0.54 12.64
C THR A 69 5.55 -0.09 11.96
N SER A 70 4.84 -1.00 11.29
CA SER A 70 3.56 -0.68 10.64
C SER A 70 2.52 -0.23 11.65
N TYR A 71 2.43 -0.89 12.81
CA TYR A 71 1.53 -0.50 13.90
C TYR A 71 1.88 0.88 14.46
N ALA A 72 3.15 1.16 14.73
CA ALA A 72 3.62 2.43 15.24
C ALA A 72 3.27 3.58 14.29
N ARG A 73 3.46 3.37 12.98
CA ARG A 73 3.07 4.32 11.94
C ARG A 73 1.55 4.52 11.88
N TRP A 74 0.77 3.45 11.91
CA TRP A 74 -0.69 3.53 11.91
C TRP A 74 -1.20 4.29 13.13
N ALA A 75 -0.75 3.92 14.33
CA ALA A 75 -1.11 4.54 15.59
C ALA A 75 -0.69 6.02 15.67
N ASN A 76 0.39 6.41 15.00
CA ASN A 76 0.83 7.79 14.89
C ASN A 76 0.19 8.58 13.72
N PHE A 77 -0.85 8.04 13.07
CA PHE A 77 -1.53 8.69 11.93
C PHE A 77 -0.58 8.99 10.75
N GLN A 78 0.39 8.11 10.49
CA GLN A 78 1.42 8.27 9.44
C GLN A 78 1.14 7.43 8.18
N TYR A 79 -0.07 6.89 8.07
CA TYR A 79 -0.58 6.26 6.86
C TYR A 79 -1.03 7.38 5.91
N ARG A 80 -0.72 7.23 4.63
CA ARG A 80 -0.85 8.32 3.64
C ARG A 80 -1.57 7.87 2.38
N SER A 81 -2.21 6.70 2.42
CA SER A 81 -3.06 6.19 1.37
C SER A 81 -4.45 5.87 1.93
N PHE A 82 -5.36 5.49 1.03
CA PHE A 82 -6.68 4.99 1.36
C PHE A 82 -6.77 3.46 1.35
N ASP A 83 -5.70 2.75 0.93
CA ASP A 83 -5.73 1.31 0.66
C ASP A 83 -6.15 0.48 1.87
N LEU A 84 -5.52 0.68 3.04
CA LEU A 84 -5.91 -0.05 4.24
C LEU A 84 -7.37 0.22 4.61
N ALA A 85 -7.80 1.48 4.51
CA ALA A 85 -9.17 1.87 4.84
C ALA A 85 -10.20 1.24 3.88
N TYR A 86 -9.87 1.17 2.59
CA TYR A 86 -10.71 0.53 1.58
C TYR A 86 -10.95 -0.94 1.92
N TYR A 87 -9.91 -1.74 2.17
CA TYR A 87 -10.08 -3.17 2.48
C TYR A 87 -10.77 -3.41 3.82
N VAL A 88 -10.46 -2.59 4.83
CA VAL A 88 -11.12 -2.67 6.14
C VAL A 88 -12.61 -2.36 6.01
N GLN A 89 -12.98 -1.28 5.31
CA GLN A 89 -14.38 -0.94 5.09
C GLN A 89 -15.06 -2.01 4.24
N ALA A 90 -14.42 -2.50 3.18
CA ALA A 90 -15.00 -3.51 2.30
C ALA A 90 -15.35 -4.80 3.05
N ILE A 91 -14.43 -5.29 3.90
CA ILE A 91 -14.71 -6.48 4.72
C ILE A 91 -15.70 -6.18 5.84
N TRP A 92 -15.65 -5.00 6.47
CA TRP A 92 -16.65 -4.57 7.44
C TRP A 92 -18.07 -4.55 6.84
N GLN A 93 -18.21 -4.05 5.61
CA GLN A 93 -19.49 -4.04 4.91
C GLN A 93 -19.94 -5.45 4.58
N LEU A 94 -19.02 -6.28 4.08
CA LEU A 94 -19.30 -7.68 3.72
C LEU A 94 -19.83 -8.48 4.91
N ILE A 95 -19.20 -8.39 6.08
CA ILE A 95 -19.66 -9.13 7.28
C ILE A 95 -21.04 -8.65 7.78
N HIS A 96 -21.46 -7.45 7.37
CA HIS A 96 -22.79 -6.89 7.64
C HIS A 96 -23.76 -7.03 6.45
N GLY A 97 -23.43 -7.86 5.46
CA GLY A 97 -24.31 -8.15 4.31
C GLY A 97 -24.40 -7.04 3.26
N ARG A 98 -23.43 -6.12 3.21
CA ARG A 98 -23.34 -5.02 2.24
C ARG A 98 -22.09 -5.17 1.38
N LEU A 99 -22.15 -4.71 0.12
CA LEU A 99 -21.00 -4.76 -0.80
C LEU A 99 -20.45 -3.38 -1.16
N ASP A 100 -21.17 -2.31 -0.83
CA ASP A 100 -20.80 -0.95 -1.18
C ASP A 100 -19.69 -0.41 -0.29
N VAL A 101 -18.62 0.10 -0.91
CA VAL A 101 -17.47 0.71 -0.24
C VAL A 101 -17.41 2.19 -0.64
N SER A 102 -17.67 3.08 0.32
CA SER A 102 -17.77 4.52 0.05
C SER A 102 -16.42 5.21 -0.06
N VAL A 103 -15.33 4.62 0.46
CA VAL A 103 -13.98 5.21 0.41
C VAL A 103 -13.56 5.49 -1.04
N GLU A 104 -13.76 4.53 -1.95
CA GLU A 104 -13.46 4.65 -3.39
C GLU A 104 -14.73 4.71 -4.27
N ASN A 105 -15.92 4.68 -3.65
CA ASN A 105 -17.21 4.65 -4.33
C ASN A 105 -17.33 3.51 -5.38
N VAL A 106 -16.78 2.35 -5.06
CA VAL A 106 -16.88 1.11 -5.84
C VAL A 106 -17.08 -0.06 -4.88
N PRO A 107 -17.87 -1.09 -5.26
CA PRO A 107 -18.01 -2.27 -4.42
C PRO A 107 -16.68 -3.01 -4.23
N LEU A 108 -16.66 -3.96 -3.31
CA LEU A 108 -15.55 -4.92 -3.21
C LEU A 108 -15.34 -5.61 -4.58
N LEU A 109 -14.08 -5.71 -5.02
CA LEU A 109 -13.64 -6.10 -6.37
C LEU A 109 -13.80 -5.05 -7.50
N GLY A 110 -14.43 -3.90 -7.21
CA GLY A 110 -14.56 -2.81 -8.19
C GLY A 110 -13.29 -1.98 -8.34
N ASN A 111 -12.46 -1.90 -7.29
CA ASN A 111 -11.15 -1.24 -7.38
C ASN A 111 -10.16 -2.11 -8.16
N HIS A 112 -9.83 -3.26 -7.59
CA HIS A 112 -9.06 -4.33 -8.21
C HIS A 112 -9.81 -5.65 -8.01
N VAL A 113 -9.67 -6.60 -8.93
CA VAL A 113 -10.28 -7.92 -8.82
C VAL A 113 -9.37 -8.81 -7.96
N GLU A 114 -9.59 -8.77 -6.65
CA GLU A 114 -8.74 -9.44 -5.64
C GLU A 114 -9.54 -10.38 -4.73
N PRO A 115 -10.08 -11.51 -5.24
CA PRO A 115 -10.91 -12.44 -4.46
C PRO A 115 -10.24 -13.00 -3.20
N ILE A 116 -8.91 -12.98 -3.09
CA ILE A 116 -8.22 -13.44 -1.88
C ILE A 116 -8.65 -12.68 -0.63
N VAL A 117 -9.11 -11.43 -0.79
CA VAL A 117 -9.52 -10.54 0.30
C VAL A 117 -10.71 -11.11 1.07
N PHE A 118 -11.60 -11.88 0.43
CA PHE A 118 -12.74 -12.52 1.11
C PHE A 118 -12.32 -13.44 2.27
N LEU A 119 -11.10 -14.01 2.22
CA LEU A 119 -10.58 -14.85 3.30
C LEU A 119 -10.30 -14.09 4.60
N PHE A 120 -10.24 -12.76 4.54
CA PHE A 120 -10.10 -11.92 5.73
C PHE A 120 -11.41 -11.75 6.50
N ALA A 121 -12.58 -11.97 5.87
CA ALA A 121 -13.88 -11.80 6.53
C ALA A 121 -14.04 -12.58 7.85
N PRO A 122 -13.77 -13.90 7.92
CA PRO A 122 -13.90 -14.64 9.17
C PRO A 122 -12.89 -14.18 10.24
N LEU A 123 -11.66 -13.85 9.83
CA LEU A 123 -10.64 -13.36 10.77
C LEU A 123 -11.04 -11.99 11.32
N PHE A 124 -11.51 -11.10 10.45
CA PHE A 124 -11.91 -9.75 10.82
C PHE A 124 -13.16 -9.72 11.69
N ALA A 125 -14.10 -10.64 11.48
CA ALA A 125 -15.27 -10.81 12.36
C ALA A 125 -14.89 -11.18 13.81
N VAL A 126 -13.76 -11.88 14.01
CA VAL A 126 -13.28 -12.27 15.34
C VAL A 126 -12.43 -11.17 15.98
N PHE A 127 -11.51 -10.56 15.24
CA PHE A 127 -10.53 -9.63 15.81
C PHE A 127 -10.92 -8.15 15.74
N GLY A 128 -11.75 -7.75 14.77
CA GLY A 128 -12.30 -6.38 14.67
C GLY A 128 -11.28 -5.24 14.65
N HIS A 129 -10.09 -5.43 14.06
CA HIS A 129 -9.02 -4.42 14.08
C HIS A 129 -8.35 -4.22 12.70
N PRO A 130 -8.17 -2.98 12.20
CA PRO A 130 -7.57 -2.69 10.89
C PRO A 130 -6.20 -3.35 10.66
N MET A 131 -5.33 -3.31 11.67
CA MET A 131 -3.97 -3.87 11.57
C MET A 131 -3.89 -5.39 11.43
N LEU A 132 -5.01 -6.12 11.56
CA LEU A 132 -5.08 -7.55 11.23
C LEU A 132 -4.57 -7.82 9.81
N PHE A 133 -4.99 -7.00 8.85
CA PHE A 133 -4.65 -7.16 7.44
C PHE A 133 -3.14 -7.08 7.21
N VAL A 134 -2.51 -6.06 7.81
CA VAL A 134 -1.06 -5.85 7.73
C VAL A 134 -0.30 -6.94 8.48
N ALA A 135 -0.79 -7.40 9.63
CA ALA A 135 -0.16 -8.49 10.38
C ALA A 135 -0.16 -9.81 9.59
N VAL A 136 -1.27 -10.17 8.95
CA VAL A 136 -1.36 -11.38 8.10
C VAL A 136 -0.43 -11.26 6.88
N GLN A 137 -0.39 -10.10 6.23
CA GLN A 137 0.55 -9.82 5.14
C GLN A 137 2.01 -10.01 5.61
N ASN A 138 2.37 -9.45 6.76
CA ASN A 138 3.72 -9.56 7.30
C ASN A 138 4.07 -10.98 7.73
N ALA A 139 3.12 -11.74 8.27
CA ALA A 139 3.31 -13.16 8.57
C ALA A 139 3.56 -13.97 7.29
N ALA A 140 2.81 -13.70 6.22
CA ALA A 140 3.00 -14.34 4.93
C ALA A 140 4.40 -14.03 4.35
N LEU A 141 4.83 -12.77 4.37
CA LEU A 141 6.17 -12.34 3.94
C LEU A 141 7.27 -12.98 4.80
N ALA A 142 7.10 -13.00 6.12
CA ALA A 142 8.06 -13.59 7.04
C ALA A 142 8.26 -15.10 6.81
N SER A 143 7.28 -15.79 6.21
CA SER A 143 7.38 -17.22 5.87
C SER A 143 8.28 -17.52 4.65
N MET A 144 8.58 -16.52 3.82
CA MET A 144 9.32 -16.68 2.56
C MET A 144 10.68 -17.41 2.72
N PRO A 145 11.53 -17.09 3.72
CA PRO A 145 12.82 -17.77 3.89
C PRO A 145 12.72 -19.27 4.13
N MET A 146 11.67 -19.73 4.81
CA MET A 146 11.49 -21.16 5.07
C MET A 146 11.24 -21.91 3.74
N VAL A 147 10.44 -21.31 2.87
CA VAL A 147 10.18 -21.82 1.51
C VAL A 147 11.46 -21.71 0.67
N GLY A 148 12.14 -20.56 0.73
CA GLY A 148 13.39 -20.30 0.02
C GLY A 148 14.51 -21.27 0.39
N TYR A 149 14.65 -21.63 1.67
CA TYR A 149 15.62 -22.61 2.14
C TYR A 149 15.41 -23.96 1.48
N ASN A 150 14.16 -24.42 1.48
CA ASN A 150 13.80 -25.69 0.87
C ASN A 150 14.00 -25.69 -0.65
N ILE A 151 13.73 -24.57 -1.32
CA ILE A 151 14.01 -24.39 -2.76
C ILE A 151 15.52 -24.49 -3.01
N ALA A 152 16.33 -23.72 -2.29
CA ALA A 152 17.78 -23.69 -2.44
C ALA A 152 18.42 -25.07 -2.20
N ARG A 153 17.98 -25.79 -1.17
CA ARG A 153 18.42 -27.18 -0.90
C ARG A 153 18.06 -28.13 -2.05
N ARG A 154 16.84 -28.03 -2.60
CA ARG A 154 16.41 -28.84 -3.75
C ARG A 154 17.18 -28.53 -5.03
N LEU A 155 17.70 -27.31 -5.16
CA LEU A 155 18.59 -26.90 -6.25
C LEU A 155 20.05 -27.33 -6.04
N GLY A 156 20.36 -28.11 -4.99
CA GLY A 156 21.68 -28.70 -4.76
C GLY A 156 22.64 -27.83 -3.96
N LEU A 157 22.17 -26.72 -3.37
CA LEU A 157 23.00 -25.90 -2.50
C LEU A 157 23.16 -26.54 -1.11
N ASP A 158 24.34 -26.35 -0.51
CA ASP A 158 24.61 -26.74 0.87
C ASP A 158 23.75 -25.94 1.87
N GLY A 159 23.67 -26.41 3.13
CA GLY A 159 22.84 -25.77 4.16
C GLY A 159 23.22 -24.32 4.45
N LYS A 160 24.51 -23.97 4.36
CA LYS A 160 25.00 -22.61 4.63
C LYS A 160 24.55 -21.65 3.53
N ARG A 161 24.78 -22.00 2.26
CA ARG A 161 24.37 -21.18 1.10
C ARG A 161 22.86 -21.08 1.02
N ALA A 162 22.14 -22.18 1.27
CA ALA A 162 20.69 -22.15 1.34
C ALA A 162 20.22 -21.19 2.44
N CYS A 163 20.77 -21.25 3.65
CA CYS A 163 20.43 -20.34 4.74
C CYS A 163 20.69 -18.88 4.38
N LEU A 164 21.87 -18.57 3.83
CA LEU A 164 22.24 -17.22 3.39
C LEU A 164 21.26 -16.69 2.34
N LEU A 165 21.01 -17.44 1.26
CA LEU A 165 20.10 -16.98 0.21
C LEU A 165 18.65 -16.88 0.69
N SER A 166 18.24 -17.70 1.66
CA SER A 166 16.92 -17.59 2.30
C SER A 166 16.78 -16.30 3.09
N ALA A 167 17.80 -15.93 3.86
CA ALA A 167 17.85 -14.66 4.60
C ALA A 167 17.80 -13.45 3.65
N ALA A 168 18.38 -13.58 2.45
CA ALA A 168 18.40 -12.51 1.45
C ALA A 168 16.98 -12.12 0.98
N LEU A 169 15.99 -13.02 1.07
CA LEU A 169 14.58 -12.68 0.78
C LEU A 169 14.04 -11.60 1.71
N LEU A 170 14.33 -11.66 3.01
CA LEU A 170 13.87 -10.66 3.98
C LEU A 170 14.74 -9.41 3.98
N LEU A 171 16.04 -9.58 3.70
CA LEU A 171 17.00 -8.49 3.65
C LEU A 171 16.95 -7.73 2.32
N ALA A 172 16.23 -8.18 1.30
CA ALA A 172 16.02 -7.37 0.10
C ALA A 172 15.18 -6.11 0.44
N PRO A 173 15.57 -4.89 -0.01
CA PRO A 173 14.82 -3.66 0.25
C PRO A 173 13.31 -3.77 -0.04
N ALA A 174 12.97 -4.46 -1.14
CA ALA A 174 11.58 -4.76 -1.52
C ALA A 174 10.78 -5.37 -0.37
N ALA A 175 11.30 -6.43 0.28
CA ALA A 175 10.57 -7.13 1.35
C ALA A 175 10.27 -6.21 2.53
N GLY A 176 11.25 -5.38 2.92
CA GLY A 176 11.06 -4.40 3.97
C GLY A 176 9.98 -3.38 3.61
N TYR A 177 10.04 -2.76 2.42
CA TYR A 177 9.06 -1.76 1.99
C TYR A 177 7.66 -2.34 1.88
N ILE A 178 7.49 -3.52 1.27
CA ILE A 178 6.20 -4.20 1.20
C ILE A 178 5.65 -4.43 2.62
N ALA A 179 6.49 -4.87 3.57
CA ALA A 179 6.04 -5.21 4.93
C ALA A 179 5.65 -3.97 5.78
N ILE A 180 6.30 -2.83 5.57
CA ILE A 180 5.98 -1.58 6.29
C ILE A 180 4.97 -0.68 5.55
N HIS A 181 4.53 -1.09 4.36
CA HIS A 181 3.49 -0.41 3.60
C HIS A 181 2.09 -0.83 4.07
N GLU A 182 1.07 -0.12 3.61
CA GLU A 182 -0.33 -0.47 3.90
C GLU A 182 -0.69 -1.83 3.29
N PHE A 183 -1.79 -2.43 3.74
CA PHE A 183 -2.20 -3.75 3.26
C PHE A 183 -2.55 -3.72 1.78
N HIS A 184 -1.96 -4.64 1.02
CA HIS A 184 -2.26 -4.88 -0.38
C HIS A 184 -2.25 -6.38 -0.65
N PRO A 185 -3.30 -6.96 -1.26
CA PRO A 185 -3.34 -8.38 -1.64
C PRO A 185 -2.15 -8.81 -2.49
N GLU A 186 -1.62 -7.91 -3.31
CA GLU A 186 -0.41 -8.10 -4.13
C GLU A 186 0.82 -8.51 -3.30
N ALA A 187 0.93 -8.11 -2.03
CA ALA A 187 2.01 -8.53 -1.15
C ALA A 187 2.03 -10.06 -0.91
N LEU A 188 0.86 -10.71 -0.95
CA LEU A 188 0.73 -12.17 -0.78
C LEU A 188 1.24 -12.96 -2.00
N VAL A 189 1.39 -12.30 -3.15
CA VAL A 189 1.93 -12.92 -4.36
C VAL A 189 3.35 -13.42 -4.15
N ALA A 190 4.18 -12.67 -3.40
CA ALA A 190 5.57 -13.03 -3.15
C ALA A 190 5.72 -14.43 -2.50
N PRO A 191 5.11 -14.71 -1.32
CA PRO A 191 5.15 -16.04 -0.73
C PRO A 191 4.41 -17.09 -1.55
N PHE A 192 3.29 -16.78 -2.18
CA PHE A 192 2.54 -17.76 -2.98
C PHE A 192 3.30 -18.19 -4.24
N LEU A 193 4.00 -17.28 -4.91
CA LEU A 193 4.90 -17.63 -6.03
C LEU A 193 6.02 -18.54 -5.56
N LEU A 194 6.67 -18.27 -4.42
CA LEU A 194 7.70 -19.18 -3.88
C LEU A 194 7.12 -20.56 -3.58
N LEU A 195 5.94 -20.65 -2.97
CA LEU A 195 5.27 -21.91 -2.68
C LEU A 195 4.88 -22.67 -3.96
N MET A 196 4.42 -21.95 -5.00
CA MET A 196 4.14 -22.49 -6.33
C MET A 196 5.40 -23.07 -6.98
N LEU A 197 6.53 -22.37 -6.90
CA LEU A 197 7.83 -22.82 -7.42
C LEU A 197 8.38 -24.01 -6.62
N GLN A 198 8.26 -23.98 -5.29
CA GLN A 198 8.62 -25.11 -4.43
C GLN A 198 7.81 -26.35 -4.76
N ALA A 199 6.49 -26.20 -4.97
CA ALA A 199 5.61 -27.30 -5.37
C ALA A 199 6.01 -27.88 -6.73
N ARG A 200 6.40 -27.01 -7.66
CA ARG A 200 6.92 -27.43 -8.97
C ARG A 200 8.21 -28.23 -8.85
N LEU A 201 9.17 -27.79 -8.04
CA LEU A 201 10.41 -28.53 -7.76
C LEU A 201 10.16 -29.84 -7.01
N ALA A 202 9.14 -29.86 -6.15
CA ALA A 202 8.68 -31.06 -5.45
C ALA A 202 7.84 -32.01 -6.31
N LYS A 203 7.59 -31.67 -7.59
CA LYS A 203 6.71 -32.41 -8.50
C LYS A 203 5.30 -32.62 -7.95
N SER A 204 4.84 -31.76 -7.04
CA SER A 204 3.52 -31.84 -6.42
C SER A 204 2.52 -31.00 -7.20
N ILE A 205 1.81 -31.64 -8.12
CA ILE A 205 0.84 -30.97 -9.01
C ILE A 205 -0.30 -30.30 -8.23
N ARG A 206 -0.82 -30.96 -7.18
CA ARG A 206 -1.92 -30.43 -6.36
C ARG A 206 -1.53 -29.12 -5.67
N ARG A 207 -0.34 -29.07 -5.06
CA ARG A 207 0.18 -27.87 -4.40
C ARG A 207 0.48 -26.76 -5.40
N HIS A 208 0.98 -27.12 -6.58
CA HIS A 208 1.23 -26.14 -7.63
C HIS A 208 -0.06 -25.45 -8.08
N TRP A 209 -1.13 -26.22 -8.36
CA TRP A 209 -2.43 -25.65 -8.69
C TRP A 209 -3.03 -24.80 -7.59
N LEU A 210 -2.94 -25.25 -6.32
CA LEU A 210 -3.39 -24.47 -5.17
C LEU A 210 -2.75 -23.08 -5.15
N TRP A 211 -1.43 -23.01 -5.24
CA TRP A 211 -0.71 -21.74 -5.18
C TRP A 211 -0.84 -20.93 -6.48
N PHE A 212 -1.00 -21.58 -7.64
CA PHE A 212 -1.31 -20.91 -8.90
C PHE A 212 -2.64 -20.15 -8.83
N VAL A 213 -3.69 -20.80 -8.33
CA VAL A 213 -5.00 -20.16 -8.12
C VAL A 213 -4.92 -19.08 -7.03
N ALA A 214 -4.16 -19.31 -5.96
CA ALA A 214 -3.95 -18.29 -4.93
C ALA A 214 -3.28 -17.02 -5.49
N VAL A 215 -2.30 -17.16 -6.39
CA VAL A 215 -1.68 -16.01 -7.08
C VAL A 215 -2.68 -15.31 -8.00
N LEU A 216 -3.48 -16.03 -8.78
CA LEU A 216 -4.55 -15.42 -9.61
C LEU A 216 -5.59 -14.66 -8.78
N ALA A 217 -5.90 -15.16 -7.59
CA ALA A 217 -6.86 -14.53 -6.68
C ALA A 217 -6.31 -13.27 -5.99
N CYS A 218 -4.99 -13.02 -6.05
CA CYS A 218 -4.40 -11.85 -5.41
C CYS A 218 -4.67 -10.56 -6.18
N LYS A 219 -4.66 -10.59 -7.51
CA LYS A 219 -4.91 -9.41 -8.37
C LYS A 219 -5.06 -9.80 -9.83
N GLU A 220 -5.88 -9.08 -10.59
CA GLU A 220 -6.16 -9.36 -12.01
C GLU A 220 -4.89 -9.34 -12.89
N ASN A 221 -3.94 -8.48 -12.60
CA ASN A 221 -2.71 -8.33 -13.36
C ASN A 221 -1.71 -9.48 -13.12
N MET A 222 -1.97 -10.40 -12.18
CA MET A 222 -1.19 -11.62 -12.01
C MET A 222 -1.41 -12.63 -13.15
N ALA A 223 -2.53 -12.55 -13.86
CA ALA A 223 -2.81 -13.46 -14.96
C ALA A 223 -1.81 -13.34 -16.13
N PRO A 224 -1.50 -12.15 -16.68
CA PRO A 224 -0.42 -11.99 -17.66
C PRO A 224 0.92 -12.57 -17.21
N LEU A 225 1.33 -12.36 -15.94
CA LEU A 225 2.55 -12.94 -15.38
C LEU A 225 2.52 -14.47 -15.42
N LEU A 226 1.41 -15.08 -15.01
CA LEU A 226 1.25 -16.53 -15.00
C LEU A 226 1.11 -17.14 -16.40
N ILE A 227 0.55 -16.42 -17.37
CA ILE A 227 0.55 -16.83 -18.79
C ILE A 227 1.99 -16.91 -19.30
N VAL A 228 2.80 -15.86 -19.06
CA VAL A 228 4.21 -15.86 -19.49
C VAL A 228 5.04 -16.88 -18.72
N TYR A 229 4.77 -17.11 -17.42
CA TYR A 229 5.32 -18.24 -16.66
C TYR A 229 5.06 -19.56 -17.37
N CYS A 230 3.81 -19.89 -17.65
CA CYS A 230 3.45 -21.15 -18.30
C CYS A 230 4.06 -21.29 -19.69
N ALA A 231 4.02 -20.24 -20.52
CA ALA A 231 4.62 -20.26 -21.85
C ALA A 231 6.13 -20.49 -21.79
N THR A 232 6.83 -19.75 -20.92
CA THR A 232 8.28 -19.88 -20.73
C THR A 232 8.64 -21.29 -20.25
N GLN A 233 7.93 -21.82 -19.24
CA GLN A 233 8.21 -23.14 -18.71
C GLN A 233 7.90 -24.25 -19.73
N CYS A 234 6.82 -24.11 -20.50
CA CYS A 234 6.46 -25.04 -21.57
C CYS A 234 7.56 -25.13 -22.64
N ILE A 235 8.19 -24.00 -23.00
CA ILE A 235 9.32 -23.97 -23.93
C ILE A 235 10.56 -24.60 -23.30
N THR A 236 10.91 -24.21 -22.06
CA THR A 236 12.13 -24.72 -21.40
C THR A 236 12.08 -26.22 -21.09
N GLU A 237 10.87 -26.76 -20.90
CA GLU A 237 10.66 -28.17 -20.58
C GLU A 237 10.03 -28.96 -21.72
N ARG A 238 10.10 -28.46 -22.95
CA ARG A 238 9.47 -29.04 -24.16
C ARG A 238 9.80 -30.50 -24.44
N ASN A 239 10.90 -31.01 -23.89
CA ASN A 239 11.34 -32.40 -24.04
C ASN A 239 10.56 -33.37 -23.13
N ARG A 240 9.70 -32.87 -22.22
CA ARG A 240 8.81 -33.70 -21.40
C ARG A 240 7.63 -34.22 -22.21
N GLY A 241 7.01 -35.30 -21.73
CA GLY A 241 5.80 -35.84 -22.34
C GLY A 241 4.66 -34.82 -22.39
N LEU A 242 3.89 -34.83 -23.48
CA LEU A 242 2.79 -33.89 -23.73
C LEU A 242 1.76 -33.85 -22.59
N ALA A 243 1.48 -35.00 -21.98
CA ALA A 243 0.58 -35.09 -20.83
C ALA A 243 1.09 -34.32 -19.60
N GLU A 244 2.42 -34.30 -19.37
CA GLU A 244 3.01 -33.49 -18.29
C GLU A 244 2.91 -32.01 -18.63
N LEU A 245 3.32 -31.61 -19.84
CA LEU A 245 3.25 -30.21 -20.28
C LEU A 245 1.83 -29.65 -20.18
N ARG A 246 0.82 -30.45 -20.54
CA ARG A 246 -0.58 -30.07 -20.42
C ARG A 246 -0.99 -29.80 -18.98
N ARG A 247 -0.67 -30.73 -18.07
CA ARG A 247 -1.04 -30.65 -16.65
C ARG A 247 -0.35 -29.51 -15.92
N TRP A 248 0.91 -29.24 -16.26
CA TRP A 248 1.74 -28.26 -15.57
C TRP A 248 1.63 -26.85 -16.14
N TYR A 249 1.38 -26.68 -17.44
CA TYR A 249 1.49 -25.36 -18.07
C TYR A 249 0.33 -25.02 -19.00
N VAL A 250 -0.13 -25.93 -19.87
CA VAL A 250 -1.19 -25.59 -20.84
C VAL A 250 -2.53 -25.31 -20.14
N TRP A 251 -2.97 -26.21 -19.24
CA TRP A 251 -4.22 -25.98 -18.51
C TRP A 251 -4.16 -24.77 -17.57
N PRO A 252 -3.09 -24.56 -16.77
CA PRO A 252 -2.95 -23.33 -15.99
C PRO A 252 -2.92 -22.07 -16.85
N MET A 253 -2.26 -22.10 -18.02
CA MET A 253 -2.23 -20.96 -18.96
C MET A 253 -3.62 -20.63 -19.49
N ILE A 254 -4.41 -21.64 -19.86
CA ILE A 254 -5.80 -21.45 -20.30
C ILE A 254 -6.64 -20.86 -19.17
N LEU A 255 -6.50 -21.36 -17.93
CA LEU A 255 -7.19 -20.80 -16.78
C LEU A 255 -6.81 -19.32 -16.55
N ALA A 256 -5.53 -18.99 -16.58
CA ALA A 256 -5.07 -17.61 -16.42
C ALA A 256 -5.58 -16.69 -17.54
N LEU A 257 -5.62 -17.17 -18.79
CA LEU A 257 -6.20 -16.43 -19.90
C LEU A 257 -7.70 -16.20 -19.71
N ILE A 258 -8.46 -17.22 -19.33
CA ILE A 258 -9.90 -17.08 -19.04
C ILE A 258 -10.13 -16.09 -17.90
N TRP A 259 -9.34 -16.19 -16.81
CA TRP A 259 -9.42 -15.25 -15.69
C TRP A 259 -9.12 -13.81 -16.12
N PHE A 260 -8.07 -13.59 -16.90
CA PHE A 260 -7.73 -12.26 -17.42
C PHE A 260 -8.88 -11.67 -18.25
N LEU A 261 -9.45 -12.45 -19.16
CA LEU A 261 -10.57 -12.02 -19.99
C LEU A 261 -11.83 -11.75 -19.16
N LEU A 262 -12.10 -12.58 -18.14
CA LEU A 262 -13.22 -12.38 -17.23
C LEU A 262 -13.05 -11.09 -16.42
N CYS A 263 -11.87 -10.83 -15.87
CA CYS A 263 -11.59 -9.59 -15.15
C CYS A 263 -11.78 -8.37 -16.06
N ALA A 264 -11.12 -8.37 -17.23
CA ALA A 264 -11.07 -7.23 -18.13
C ALA A 264 -12.43 -6.90 -18.78
N TYR A 265 -13.21 -7.91 -19.16
CA TYR A 265 -14.43 -7.72 -19.96
C TYR A 265 -15.74 -7.96 -19.22
N VAL A 266 -15.71 -8.56 -18.02
CA VAL A 266 -16.93 -8.87 -17.26
C VAL A 266 -16.90 -8.22 -15.88
N ILE A 267 -15.91 -8.55 -15.04
CA ILE A 267 -15.91 -8.13 -13.64
C ILE A 267 -15.66 -6.63 -13.51
N THR A 268 -14.56 -6.11 -14.09
CA THR A 268 -14.23 -4.68 -13.99
C THR A 268 -15.32 -3.80 -14.62
N PRO A 269 -15.82 -4.05 -15.84
CA PRO A 269 -16.90 -3.23 -16.39
C PRO A 269 -18.20 -3.27 -15.58
N ALA A 270 -18.52 -4.40 -14.94
CA ALA A 270 -19.73 -4.53 -14.12
C ALA A 270 -19.61 -3.82 -12.76
N LEU A 271 -18.42 -3.83 -12.15
CA LEU A 271 -18.21 -3.35 -10.78
C LEU A 271 -17.56 -1.96 -10.70
N ASN A 272 -16.88 -1.53 -11.75
CA ASN A 272 -16.20 -0.24 -11.85
C ASN A 272 -16.82 0.57 -12.98
N SER A 273 -17.99 1.14 -12.73
CA SER A 273 -18.78 1.92 -13.71
C SER A 273 -18.14 3.29 -14.06
N GLY A 274 -16.86 3.30 -14.40
CA GLY A 274 -16.07 4.49 -14.72
C GLY A 274 -15.65 5.32 -13.50
N ASN A 275 -15.61 4.72 -12.32
CA ASN A 275 -15.16 5.42 -11.11
C ASN A 275 -13.63 5.50 -11.03
N ILE A 276 -12.92 4.47 -11.52
CA ILE A 276 -11.46 4.41 -11.49
C ILE A 276 -10.94 4.06 -12.88
N ASP A 277 -9.99 4.85 -13.39
CA ASP A 277 -9.41 4.68 -14.72
C ASP A 277 -7.90 4.37 -14.65
N TYR A 278 -7.55 3.09 -14.60
CA TYR A 278 -6.14 2.67 -14.60
C TYR A 278 -5.44 2.86 -15.94
N VAL A 279 -6.17 3.02 -17.05
CA VAL A 279 -5.54 3.27 -18.36
C VAL A 279 -4.90 4.65 -18.40
N ALA A 280 -5.44 5.61 -17.63
CA ALA A 280 -4.88 6.96 -17.49
C ALA A 280 -3.42 6.98 -17.00
N LEU A 281 -2.94 5.93 -16.33
CA LEU A 281 -1.52 5.77 -15.97
C LEU A 281 -0.59 5.68 -17.19
N TYR A 282 -1.13 5.44 -18.38
CA TYR A 282 -0.41 5.26 -19.64
C TYR A 282 -0.79 6.30 -20.70
N ASP A 283 -1.41 7.42 -20.32
CA ASP A 283 -1.86 8.47 -21.25
C ASP A 283 -0.76 8.97 -22.18
N GLN A 284 0.50 8.97 -21.73
CA GLN A 284 1.68 9.32 -22.53
C GLN A 284 1.96 8.37 -23.70
N LEU A 285 1.39 7.14 -23.66
CA LEU A 285 1.58 6.09 -24.65
C LEU A 285 0.41 5.96 -25.62
N GLY A 286 -0.78 6.43 -25.23
CA GLY A 286 -1.97 6.43 -26.07
C GLY A 286 -3.26 6.50 -25.26
N ALA A 287 -4.34 6.93 -25.90
CA ALA A 287 -5.64 7.17 -25.24
C ALA A 287 -6.47 5.90 -24.96
N SER A 288 -6.00 4.71 -25.34
CA SER A 288 -6.70 3.44 -25.08
C SER A 288 -5.73 2.25 -25.18
N PRO A 289 -6.06 1.07 -24.61
CA PRO A 289 -5.20 -0.12 -24.69
C PRO A 289 -4.83 -0.51 -26.13
N ARG A 290 -5.80 -0.42 -27.05
CA ARG A 290 -5.57 -0.66 -28.49
C ARG A 290 -4.60 0.35 -29.09
N ASN A 291 -4.76 1.63 -28.74
CA ASN A 291 -3.89 2.70 -29.23
C ASN A 291 -2.47 2.54 -28.70
N ILE A 292 -2.32 2.21 -27.41
CA ILE A 292 -1.01 1.91 -26.78
C ILE A 292 -0.32 0.75 -27.52
N LEU A 293 -1.06 -0.33 -27.82
CA LEU A 293 -0.51 -1.47 -28.58
C LEU A 293 -0.06 -1.08 -29.99
N ILE A 294 -0.85 -0.28 -30.71
CA ILE A 294 -0.47 0.22 -32.06
C ILE A 294 0.76 1.13 -31.97
N ASN A 295 0.79 2.06 -31.00
CA ASN A 295 1.89 3.00 -30.81
C ASN A 295 3.19 2.32 -30.39
N ALA A 296 3.13 1.14 -29.76
CA ALA A 296 4.34 0.35 -29.50
C ALA A 296 5.11 0.00 -30.79
N PHE A 297 4.42 -0.13 -31.93
CA PHE A 297 5.02 -0.42 -33.23
C PHE A 297 5.18 0.83 -34.11
N VAL A 298 4.17 1.70 -34.15
CA VAL A 298 4.16 2.89 -35.03
C VAL A 298 4.95 4.06 -34.42
N ARG A 299 5.01 4.13 -33.09
CA ARG A 299 5.68 5.20 -32.33
C ARG A 299 6.54 4.63 -31.19
N PRO A 300 7.50 3.72 -31.47
CA PRO A 300 8.30 3.05 -30.44
C PRO A 300 9.10 4.01 -29.56
N GLN A 301 9.38 5.23 -30.04
CA GLN A 301 9.99 6.29 -29.26
C GLN A 301 9.19 6.69 -28.00
N LEU A 302 7.87 6.49 -27.97
CA LEU A 302 7.06 6.76 -26.77
C LEU A 302 7.39 5.76 -25.66
N ILE A 303 7.48 4.48 -26.01
CA ILE A 303 7.89 3.39 -25.11
C ILE A 303 9.32 3.64 -24.64
N GLY A 304 10.23 3.96 -25.56
CA GLY A 304 11.62 4.26 -25.24
C GLY A 304 11.79 5.43 -24.26
N ARG A 305 11.03 6.52 -24.45
CA ARG A 305 11.03 7.67 -23.54
C ARG A 305 10.47 7.34 -22.16
N ALA A 306 9.35 6.61 -22.09
CA ALA A 306 8.77 6.19 -20.82
C ALA A 306 9.73 5.29 -20.03
N LEU A 307 10.35 4.31 -20.70
CA LEU A 307 11.37 3.45 -20.09
C LEU A 307 12.60 4.25 -19.67
N LEU A 308 13.09 5.17 -20.51
CA LEU A 308 14.23 6.00 -20.16
C LEU A 308 13.92 6.83 -18.90
N GLN A 309 12.74 7.45 -18.84
CA GLN A 309 12.31 8.25 -17.70
C GLN A 309 12.28 7.43 -16.40
N SER A 310 11.66 6.25 -16.42
CA SER A 310 11.53 5.40 -15.23
C SER A 310 12.85 4.73 -14.84
N LEU A 311 13.73 4.39 -15.79
CA LEU A 311 15.03 3.80 -15.49
C LEU A 311 16.08 4.81 -15.00
N THR A 312 15.96 6.09 -15.39
CA THR A 312 16.89 7.15 -14.96
C THR A 312 16.49 7.78 -13.63
N HIS A 313 15.19 8.01 -13.41
CA HIS A 313 14.69 8.67 -12.21
C HIS A 313 14.12 7.68 -11.17
N GLY A 314 13.85 6.45 -11.58
CA GLY A 314 13.34 5.39 -10.73
C GLY A 314 14.41 4.44 -10.23
N ASN A 315 14.06 3.68 -9.20
CA ASN A 315 14.96 2.74 -8.55
C ASN A 315 14.41 1.31 -8.47
N LEU A 316 13.18 1.03 -8.93
CA LEU A 316 12.56 -0.30 -8.84
C LEU A 316 13.45 -1.41 -9.42
N LEU A 317 13.86 -1.27 -10.69
CA LEU A 317 14.67 -2.30 -11.36
C LEU A 317 16.05 -2.45 -10.71
N TRP A 318 16.72 -1.33 -10.41
CA TRP A 318 18.07 -1.34 -9.83
C TRP A 318 18.08 -1.90 -8.40
N ALA A 319 17.08 -1.57 -7.59
CA ALA A 319 16.89 -2.11 -6.25
C ALA A 319 16.46 -3.59 -6.24
N LEU A 320 16.03 -4.14 -7.39
CA LEU A 320 15.82 -5.58 -7.59
C LEU A 320 17.04 -6.30 -8.19
N LEU A 321 17.98 -5.60 -8.81
CA LEU A 321 19.18 -6.20 -9.41
C LEU A 321 20.41 -6.12 -8.49
N PHE A 322 20.74 -4.95 -7.97
CA PHE A 322 21.98 -4.71 -7.25
C PHE A 322 22.10 -5.48 -5.93
N PRO A 323 21.06 -5.64 -5.08
CA PRO A 323 21.16 -6.47 -3.89
C PRO A 323 21.51 -7.93 -4.21
N PHE A 324 21.09 -8.38 -5.39
CA PHE A 324 21.38 -9.72 -5.92
C PHE A 324 22.57 -9.74 -6.88
N LEU A 325 23.44 -8.72 -6.85
CA LEU A 325 24.68 -8.61 -7.62
C LEU A 325 24.49 -8.76 -9.14
N CYS A 326 23.33 -8.35 -9.66
CA CYS A 326 22.93 -8.53 -11.05
C CYS A 326 22.91 -10.00 -11.54
N LEU A 327 23.00 -10.98 -10.64
CA LEU A 327 22.87 -12.40 -10.95
C LEU A 327 21.56 -12.78 -11.66
N PRO A 328 20.42 -12.10 -11.44
CA PRO A 328 19.19 -12.38 -12.19
C PRO A 328 19.38 -12.31 -13.72
N LEU A 329 20.29 -11.45 -14.20
CA LEU A 329 20.58 -11.29 -15.63
C LEU A 329 21.16 -12.57 -16.27
N LEU A 330 21.77 -13.44 -15.47
CA LEU A 330 22.31 -14.73 -15.95
C LEU A 330 21.21 -15.78 -16.19
N ARG A 331 19.97 -15.50 -15.78
CA ARG A 331 18.80 -16.37 -15.97
C ARG A 331 17.65 -15.58 -16.58
N PRO A 332 17.77 -15.15 -17.85
CA PRO A 332 16.81 -14.25 -18.50
C PRO A 332 15.38 -14.78 -18.54
N ARG A 333 15.18 -16.11 -18.45
CA ARG A 333 13.84 -16.71 -18.35
C ARG A 333 12.99 -16.12 -17.22
N TRP A 334 13.59 -15.78 -16.07
CA TRP A 334 12.85 -15.21 -14.95
C TRP A 334 12.52 -13.74 -15.16
N ILE A 335 13.37 -13.02 -15.88
CA ILE A 335 13.12 -11.62 -16.29
C ILE A 335 11.98 -11.58 -17.30
N ILE A 336 11.93 -12.52 -18.26
CA ILE A 336 10.82 -12.67 -19.20
C ILE A 336 9.50 -12.92 -18.45
N ILE A 337 9.52 -13.80 -17.45
CA ILE A 337 8.32 -14.07 -16.61
C ILE A 337 7.90 -12.83 -15.82
N ALA A 338 8.86 -12.05 -15.33
CA ALA A 338 8.60 -10.79 -14.63
C ALA A 338 8.16 -9.65 -15.56
N ALA A 339 8.41 -9.76 -16.87
CA ALA A 339 8.27 -8.66 -17.82
C ALA A 339 6.86 -8.04 -17.87
N PRO A 340 5.73 -8.79 -17.81
CA PRO A 340 4.41 -8.17 -17.83
C PRO A 340 4.22 -7.16 -16.70
N ILE A 341 4.60 -7.52 -15.47
CA ILE A 341 4.48 -6.64 -14.30
C ILE A 341 5.55 -5.54 -14.33
N LEU A 342 6.80 -5.89 -14.67
CA LEU A 342 7.88 -4.90 -14.72
C LEU A 342 7.58 -3.81 -15.75
N LEU A 343 7.11 -4.16 -16.95
CA LEU A 343 6.72 -3.21 -17.98
C LEU A 343 5.46 -2.44 -17.60
N GLN A 344 4.47 -3.09 -16.97
CA GLN A 344 3.29 -2.40 -16.43
C GLN A 344 3.73 -1.20 -15.58
N HIS A 345 4.69 -1.39 -14.67
CA HIS A 345 5.15 -0.32 -13.79
C HIS A 345 6.08 0.70 -14.49
N LEU A 346 7.10 0.22 -15.22
CA LEU A 346 8.10 1.10 -15.85
C LEU A 346 7.52 1.98 -16.97
N LEU A 347 6.37 1.62 -17.54
CA LEU A 347 5.70 2.39 -18.60
C LEU A 347 4.72 3.43 -18.07
N SER A 348 4.43 3.44 -16.77
CA SER A 348 3.54 4.43 -16.17
C SER A 348 4.17 5.82 -16.11
N TRP A 349 3.35 6.87 -16.23
CA TRP A 349 3.79 8.24 -15.96
C TRP A 349 3.96 8.51 -14.45
N ARG A 350 3.30 7.72 -13.59
CA ARG A 350 3.26 7.96 -12.14
C ARG A 350 4.52 7.43 -11.47
N SER A 351 5.21 8.30 -10.72
CA SER A 351 6.50 7.97 -10.11
C SER A 351 6.45 6.83 -9.09
N SER A 352 5.36 6.69 -8.35
CA SER A 352 5.20 5.62 -7.37
C SER A 352 5.26 4.22 -7.99
N GLU A 353 4.90 4.06 -9.27
CA GLU A 353 4.92 2.76 -9.95
C GLU A 353 6.34 2.21 -10.13
N TRP A 354 7.32 3.09 -10.38
CA TRP A 354 8.71 2.69 -10.66
C TRP A 354 9.68 3.00 -9.51
N MET A 355 9.15 3.17 -8.30
CA MET A 355 9.90 3.29 -7.05
C MET A 355 9.74 2.03 -6.17
N ILE A 356 10.84 1.60 -5.55
CA ILE A 356 10.87 0.41 -4.66
C ILE A 356 10.14 0.61 -3.32
N TYR A 357 9.72 1.85 -3.03
CA TYR A 357 9.13 2.26 -1.75
C TYR A 357 7.68 1.79 -1.54
N PHE A 358 7.07 1.20 -2.57
CA PHE A 358 5.67 0.75 -2.61
C PHE A 358 5.59 -0.77 -2.77
N HIS A 359 4.37 -1.31 -2.74
CA HIS A 359 4.11 -2.76 -2.77
C HIS A 359 4.38 -3.44 -4.12
N TYR A 360 4.58 -2.67 -5.21
CA TYR A 360 4.71 -3.16 -6.60
C TYR A 360 5.85 -4.17 -6.85
N ALA A 361 6.85 -4.20 -5.96
CA ALA A 361 7.96 -5.15 -6.06
C ALA A 361 7.59 -6.57 -5.60
N ALA A 362 6.43 -6.78 -4.97
CA ALA A 362 6.02 -8.07 -4.41
C ALA A 362 6.05 -9.24 -5.41
N PRO A 363 5.40 -9.16 -6.60
CA PRO A 363 5.48 -10.23 -7.59
C PRO A 363 6.88 -10.41 -8.20
N LEU A 364 7.72 -9.36 -8.19
CA LEU A 364 9.04 -9.35 -8.82
C LEU A 364 10.11 -9.99 -7.93
N LEU A 365 10.09 -9.70 -6.63
CA LEU A 365 11.06 -10.19 -5.65
C LEU A 365 11.34 -11.70 -5.74
N PRO A 366 10.34 -12.61 -5.71
CA PRO A 366 10.61 -14.05 -5.75
C PRO A 366 11.22 -14.49 -7.08
N LEU A 367 10.91 -13.82 -8.20
CA LEU A 367 11.43 -14.13 -9.53
C LEU A 367 12.89 -13.72 -9.69
N PHE A 368 13.26 -12.54 -9.19
CA PHE A 368 14.65 -12.08 -9.18
C PHE A 368 15.49 -12.90 -8.19
N TRP A 369 14.91 -13.24 -7.05
CA TRP A 369 15.57 -14.13 -6.08
C TRP A 369 15.85 -15.51 -6.67
N ILE A 370 14.86 -16.21 -7.24
CA ILE A 370 15.07 -17.56 -7.79
C ILE A 370 16.07 -17.55 -8.96
N ALA A 371 16.07 -16.50 -9.78
CA ALA A 371 17.06 -16.30 -10.83
C ALA A 371 18.49 -16.27 -10.28
N SER A 372 18.68 -15.60 -9.15
CA SER A 372 19.97 -15.51 -8.44
C SER A 372 20.38 -16.84 -7.84
N VAL A 373 19.44 -17.55 -7.20
CA VAL A 373 19.69 -18.87 -6.62
C VAL A 373 20.10 -19.87 -7.70
N GLU A 374 19.42 -19.88 -8.85
CA GLU A 374 19.76 -20.76 -9.98
C GLU A 374 21.07 -20.39 -10.68
N ALA A 375 21.44 -19.11 -10.68
CA ALA A 375 22.73 -18.66 -11.16
C ALA A 375 23.85 -19.21 -10.25
N ILE A 376 23.69 -19.09 -8.93
CA ILE A 376 24.64 -19.59 -7.93
C ILE A 376 24.68 -21.13 -7.91
N ALA A 377 23.55 -21.81 -8.04
CA ALA A 377 23.53 -23.28 -8.07
C ALA A 377 24.29 -23.84 -9.28
N ALA A 378 24.34 -23.10 -10.39
CA ALA A 378 25.11 -23.48 -11.57
C ALA A 378 26.51 -22.84 -11.61
N SER A 379 26.98 -22.23 -10.52
CA SER A 379 28.23 -21.47 -10.52
C SER A 379 29.49 -22.32 -10.76
N ALA A 380 29.40 -23.64 -10.61
CA ALA A 380 30.45 -24.58 -11.00
C ALA A 380 30.73 -24.55 -12.53
N GLN A 381 29.79 -24.07 -13.34
CA GLN A 381 29.92 -23.97 -14.79
C GLN A 381 30.58 -22.64 -15.23
N TRP A 382 30.89 -21.74 -14.31
CA TRP A 382 31.48 -20.43 -14.61
C TRP A 382 32.98 -20.54 -14.91
N LYS A 383 33.33 -20.95 -16.14
CA LYS A 383 34.72 -21.20 -16.57
C LYS A 383 35.69 -20.02 -16.37
N ARG A 384 35.18 -18.78 -16.33
CA ARG A 384 35.99 -17.54 -16.22
C ARG A 384 35.99 -16.93 -14.81
N VAL A 385 35.25 -17.49 -13.85
CA VAL A 385 35.14 -16.93 -12.50
C VAL A 385 35.95 -17.78 -11.54
N PRO A 386 36.85 -17.20 -10.72
CA PRO A 386 37.61 -17.96 -9.73
C PRO A 386 36.68 -18.75 -8.80
N SER A 387 37.04 -20.00 -8.50
CA SER A 387 36.21 -20.91 -7.68
C SER A 387 35.94 -20.37 -6.27
N PHE A 388 36.80 -19.49 -5.75
CA PHE A 388 36.55 -18.83 -4.46
C PHE A 388 35.39 -17.82 -4.55
N VAL A 389 35.29 -17.02 -5.61
CA VAL A 389 34.20 -16.04 -5.81
C VAL A 389 32.87 -16.78 -5.95
N SER A 390 32.86 -17.86 -6.74
CA SER A 390 31.71 -18.76 -6.91
C SER A 390 31.23 -19.37 -5.57
N ARG A 391 32.16 -19.74 -4.68
CA ARG A 391 31.84 -20.23 -3.33
C ARG A 391 31.31 -19.14 -2.39
N GLN A 392 31.76 -17.90 -2.55
CA GLN A 392 31.37 -16.76 -1.72
C GLN A 392 30.14 -16.00 -2.26
N ALA A 393 29.62 -16.34 -3.44
CA ALA A 393 28.52 -15.62 -4.08
C ALA A 393 27.28 -15.46 -3.17
N ALA A 394 26.88 -16.51 -2.43
CA ALA A 394 25.76 -16.43 -1.49
C ALA A 394 26.01 -15.45 -0.33
N TRP A 395 27.26 -15.36 0.14
CA TRP A 395 27.65 -14.42 1.18
C TRP A 395 27.70 -12.98 0.65
N LEU A 396 28.25 -12.78 -0.56
CA LEU A 396 28.25 -11.48 -1.24
C LEU A 396 26.83 -10.97 -1.51
N VAL A 397 25.88 -11.85 -1.86
CA VAL A 397 24.46 -11.47 -2.00
C VAL A 397 23.91 -10.97 -0.67
N ILE A 398 24.22 -11.63 0.44
CA ILE A 398 23.80 -11.16 1.77
C ILE A 398 24.39 -9.80 2.10
N VAL A 399 25.69 -9.59 1.85
CA VAL A 399 26.33 -8.28 2.03
C VAL A 399 25.68 -7.23 1.13
N GLY A 400 25.37 -7.57 -0.12
CA GLY A 400 24.65 -6.70 -1.06
C GLY A 400 23.27 -6.32 -0.55
N CYS A 401 22.49 -7.27 -0.02
CA CYS A 401 21.19 -7.01 0.59
C CYS A 401 21.30 -6.11 1.84
N VAL A 402 22.26 -6.37 2.74
CA VAL A 402 22.47 -5.54 3.95
C VAL A 402 22.88 -4.13 3.56
N ALA A 403 23.84 -3.97 2.64
CA ALA A 403 24.23 -2.65 2.15
C ALA A 403 23.02 -1.94 1.51
N ALA A 404 22.25 -2.64 0.68
CA ALA A 404 21.07 -2.05 0.06
C ALA A 404 19.99 -1.66 1.09
N GLN A 405 19.84 -2.38 2.21
CA GLN A 405 18.93 -2.02 3.29
C GLN A 405 19.29 -0.71 3.97
N ILE A 406 20.59 -0.45 4.14
CA ILE A 406 21.11 0.77 4.74
C ILE A 406 20.94 1.96 3.79
N TRP A 407 21.27 1.77 2.51
CA TRP A 407 21.33 2.86 1.53
C TRP A 407 19.96 3.20 0.91
N VAL A 408 19.20 2.20 0.50
CA VAL A 408 17.94 2.37 -0.26
C VAL A 408 16.76 1.77 0.48
N GLY A 409 16.97 0.82 1.40
CA GLY A 409 15.92 0.12 2.12
C GLY A 409 15.30 0.91 3.29
N PRO A 410 14.25 0.35 3.91
CA PRO A 410 13.51 1.01 4.97
C PRO A 410 14.20 1.01 6.34
N LEU A 411 15.45 0.53 6.48
CA LEU A 411 16.10 0.42 7.79
C LEU A 411 16.14 1.77 8.53
N GLY A 412 16.51 2.85 7.84
CA GLY A 412 16.48 4.19 8.40
C GLY A 412 15.07 4.59 8.87
N ARG A 413 14.04 4.28 8.08
CA ARG A 413 12.63 4.55 8.44
C ARG A 413 12.15 3.74 9.64
N ILE A 414 12.59 2.49 9.78
CA ILE A 414 12.29 1.65 10.95
C ILE A 414 12.90 2.26 12.22
N VAL A 415 14.16 2.70 12.13
CA VAL A 415 14.86 3.37 13.24
C VAL A 415 14.17 4.68 13.62
N THR A 416 13.86 5.55 12.65
CA THR A 416 13.16 6.81 12.93
C THR A 416 11.78 6.58 13.51
N THR A 417 11.00 5.63 12.97
CA THR A 417 9.68 5.27 13.53
C THR A 417 9.77 4.84 14.98
N THR A 418 10.82 4.07 15.32
CA THR A 418 11.05 3.60 16.70
C THR A 418 11.45 4.75 17.62
N ALA A 419 12.30 5.68 17.16
CA ALA A 419 12.67 6.88 17.91
C ALA A 419 11.47 7.81 18.13
N ASP A 420 10.67 8.04 17.08
CA ASP A 420 9.51 8.92 17.09
C ASP A 420 8.38 8.39 17.98
N TRP A 421 8.33 7.08 18.24
CA TRP A 421 7.27 6.44 19.05
C TRP A 421 7.10 7.08 20.42
N LEU A 422 8.22 7.40 21.10
CA LEU A 422 8.22 7.99 22.44
C LEU A 422 7.78 9.46 22.40
N GLY A 423 8.29 10.24 21.43
CA GLY A 423 7.96 11.66 21.28
C GLY A 423 6.52 11.91 20.80
N ALA A 424 5.96 10.98 20.01
CA ALA A 424 4.62 11.12 19.43
C ALA A 424 3.48 10.78 20.40
N GLY A 425 3.76 10.36 21.64
CA GLY A 425 2.74 9.84 22.57
C GLY A 425 1.59 10.82 22.86
N GLN A 426 1.92 12.09 23.15
CA GLN A 426 0.92 13.13 23.41
C GLN A 426 0.12 13.48 22.14
N GLU A 427 0.80 13.55 21.01
CA GLU A 427 0.20 13.88 19.72
C GLU A 427 -0.79 12.80 19.26
N ARG A 428 -0.37 11.54 19.39
CA ARG A 428 -1.21 10.37 19.18
C ARG A 428 -2.44 10.39 20.09
N ALA A 429 -2.27 10.64 21.39
CA ALA A 429 -3.39 10.71 22.33
C ALA A 429 -4.38 11.83 21.98
N ARG A 430 -3.87 13.01 21.59
CA ARG A 430 -4.68 14.16 21.15
C ARG A 430 -5.52 13.82 19.93
N LYS A 431 -4.89 13.31 18.86
CA LYS A 431 -5.58 12.90 17.62
C LYS A 431 -6.60 11.79 17.88
N SER A 432 -6.25 10.78 18.69
CA SER A 432 -7.18 9.72 19.09
C SER A 432 -8.38 10.25 19.88
N ALA A 433 -8.17 11.16 20.84
CA ALA A 433 -9.25 11.78 21.60
C ALA A 433 -10.16 12.64 20.71
N PHE A 434 -9.58 13.34 19.73
CA PHE A 434 -10.33 14.17 18.79
C PHE A 434 -11.28 13.34 17.93
N ILE A 435 -10.82 12.22 17.37
CA ILE A 435 -11.70 11.33 16.57
C ILE A 435 -12.66 10.50 17.42
N ALA A 436 -12.39 10.28 18.71
CA ALA A 436 -13.28 9.57 19.62
C ALA A 436 -14.61 10.32 19.85
N GLN A 437 -14.66 11.61 19.52
CA GLN A 437 -15.88 12.41 19.54
C GLN A 437 -16.89 11.98 18.45
N ILE A 438 -16.43 11.26 17.41
CA ILE A 438 -17.25 10.83 16.27
C ILE A 438 -17.92 9.48 16.61
N PRO A 439 -19.26 9.40 16.64
CA PRO A 439 -19.94 8.14 16.89
C PRO A 439 -19.60 7.08 15.83
N PRO A 440 -19.51 5.77 16.19
CA PRO A 440 -19.14 4.71 15.25
C PRO A 440 -20.08 4.55 14.05
N ALA A 441 -21.37 4.82 14.24
CA ALA A 441 -22.39 4.67 13.19
C ALA A 441 -22.50 5.90 12.25
N SER A 442 -21.92 7.04 12.64
CA SER A 442 -22.04 8.28 11.87
C SER A 442 -21.22 8.25 10.60
N SER A 443 -21.72 8.89 9.55
CA SER A 443 -21.01 9.10 8.30
C SER A 443 -19.92 10.19 8.45
N VAL A 444 -18.76 9.97 7.85
CA VAL A 444 -17.60 10.86 8.03
C VAL A 444 -16.88 11.12 6.71
N VAL A 445 -16.49 12.38 6.48
CA VAL A 445 -15.42 12.74 5.54
C VAL A 445 -14.14 12.95 6.33
N ALA A 446 -13.05 12.25 6.00
CA ALA A 446 -11.80 12.31 6.77
C ALA A 446 -10.53 12.38 5.89
N PRO A 447 -9.42 12.91 6.42
CA PRO A 447 -8.12 12.90 5.73
C PRO A 447 -7.55 11.48 5.64
N LEU A 448 -6.60 11.26 4.71
CA LEU A 448 -6.02 9.94 4.42
C LEU A 448 -5.49 9.24 5.68
N SER A 449 -4.79 9.98 6.54
CA SER A 449 -4.19 9.48 7.77
C SER A 449 -5.18 8.96 8.83
N TYR A 450 -6.45 9.35 8.73
CA TYR A 450 -7.51 8.97 9.68
C TYR A 450 -8.45 7.92 9.11
N LEU A 451 -8.45 7.68 7.79
CA LEU A 451 -9.42 6.79 7.15
C LEU A 451 -9.42 5.38 7.77
N SER A 452 -8.25 4.78 7.94
CA SER A 452 -8.15 3.40 8.47
C SER A 452 -8.54 3.30 9.95
N HIS A 453 -8.44 4.39 10.72
CA HIS A 453 -8.95 4.47 12.09
C HIS A 453 -10.48 4.54 12.16
N LEU A 454 -11.10 5.05 11.09
CA LEU A 454 -12.53 5.28 11.00
C LEU A 454 -13.24 4.30 10.04
N ALA A 455 -12.54 3.31 9.47
CA ALA A 455 -13.06 2.47 8.38
C ALA A 455 -14.17 1.47 8.78
N MET A 456 -14.32 1.16 10.07
CA MET A 456 -15.37 0.25 10.56
C MET A 456 -16.73 0.95 10.69
N ARG A 457 -17.22 1.50 9.57
CA ARG A 457 -18.51 2.18 9.47
C ARG A 457 -19.10 2.03 8.07
N GLU A 458 -20.41 2.26 7.95
CA GLU A 458 -21.09 2.11 6.66
C GLU A 458 -20.65 3.16 5.64
N LYS A 459 -20.54 4.43 6.06
CA LYS A 459 -20.20 5.56 5.19
C LYS A 459 -18.97 6.29 5.70
N LEU A 460 -17.87 6.10 4.99
CA LEU A 460 -16.59 6.80 5.16
C LEU A 460 -16.16 7.33 3.79
N TYR A 461 -15.89 8.62 3.71
CA TYR A 461 -15.45 9.30 2.49
C TYR A 461 -14.09 9.93 2.71
N SER A 462 -13.27 10.00 1.68
CA SER A 462 -11.98 10.67 1.79
C SER A 462 -12.06 12.14 1.42
N LEU A 463 -11.48 12.99 2.27
CA LEU A 463 -11.39 14.44 2.07
C LEU A 463 -10.62 14.79 0.80
N HIS A 464 -9.62 13.99 0.40
CA HIS A 464 -8.81 14.27 -0.78
C HIS A 464 -9.65 14.28 -2.07
N TYR A 465 -10.73 13.49 -2.16
CA TYR A 465 -11.63 13.53 -3.32
C TYR A 465 -12.43 14.82 -3.38
N VAL A 466 -12.87 15.33 -2.22
CA VAL A 466 -13.56 16.63 -2.13
C VAL A 466 -12.61 17.74 -2.58
N LEU A 467 -11.38 17.75 -2.08
CA LEU A 467 -10.39 18.80 -2.38
C LEU A 467 -9.86 18.74 -3.80
N LYS A 468 -9.70 17.55 -4.39
CA LYS A 468 -9.23 17.37 -5.76
C LYS A 468 -10.34 17.61 -6.81
N GLY A 469 -11.60 17.35 -6.45
CA GLY A 469 -12.74 17.48 -7.36
C GLY A 469 -12.76 16.49 -8.53
N LEU A 470 -11.88 15.47 -8.53
CA LEU A 470 -11.74 14.47 -9.59
C LEU A 470 -11.73 13.06 -8.99
N LYS A 471 -12.28 12.09 -9.72
CA LYS A 471 -12.27 10.68 -9.32
C LYS A 471 -10.86 10.06 -9.43
N THR A 472 -10.66 8.88 -8.85
CA THR A 472 -9.38 8.15 -8.80
C THR A 472 -8.82 7.90 -10.20
N LEU A 473 -7.60 8.41 -10.45
CA LEU A 473 -6.91 8.31 -11.74
C LEU A 473 -7.77 8.71 -12.96
N SER A 474 -8.83 9.49 -12.75
CA SER A 474 -9.81 9.79 -13.77
C SER A 474 -9.91 11.28 -14.00
N ARG A 475 -10.31 11.64 -15.23
CA ARG A 475 -10.62 13.03 -15.58
C ARG A 475 -12.04 13.40 -15.17
N SER A 476 -12.89 12.45 -14.81
CA SER A 476 -14.28 12.74 -14.41
C SER A 476 -14.34 13.47 -13.07
N SER A 477 -15.27 14.41 -12.96
CA SER A 477 -15.51 15.13 -11.71
C SER A 477 -15.99 14.18 -10.62
N TYR A 478 -15.47 14.38 -9.41
CA TYR A 478 -15.97 13.72 -8.22
C TYR A 478 -17.21 14.45 -7.72
N GLN A 479 -18.22 13.69 -7.29
CA GLN A 479 -19.39 14.23 -6.62
C GLN A 479 -19.27 13.91 -5.13
N PRO A 480 -19.05 14.92 -4.27
CA PRO A 480 -19.10 14.73 -2.82
C PRO A 480 -20.45 14.16 -2.38
N PRO A 481 -20.50 13.45 -1.23
CA PRO A 481 -21.77 13.00 -0.67
C PRO A 481 -22.75 14.18 -0.49
N SER A 482 -24.05 13.91 -0.56
CA SER A 482 -25.10 14.95 -0.37
C SER A 482 -25.03 15.56 1.03
N SER A 483 -24.79 14.74 2.04
CA SER A 483 -24.48 15.15 3.41
C SER A 483 -23.64 14.07 4.10
N ALA A 484 -22.69 14.48 4.92
CA ALA A 484 -22.05 13.65 5.93
C ALA A 484 -22.41 14.18 7.31
N ASP A 485 -22.42 13.32 8.32
CA ASP A 485 -22.70 13.72 9.71
C ASP A 485 -21.51 14.49 10.30
N PHE A 486 -20.30 14.12 9.90
CA PHE A 486 -19.06 14.77 10.33
C PHE A 486 -18.10 15.02 9.18
N VAL A 487 -17.36 16.12 9.27
CA VAL A 487 -16.19 16.39 8.42
C VAL A 487 -15.00 16.66 9.33
N LEU A 488 -13.98 15.82 9.23
CA LEU A 488 -12.72 15.95 9.92
C LEU A 488 -11.69 16.54 8.95
N ILE A 489 -10.97 17.56 9.40
CA ILE A 489 -9.86 18.18 8.66
C ILE A 489 -8.65 18.23 9.58
N ASP A 490 -7.50 17.84 9.04
CA ASP A 490 -6.18 18.04 9.64
C ASP A 490 -5.37 18.88 8.65
N TYR A 491 -5.22 20.18 8.94
CA TYR A 491 -4.55 21.11 8.04
C TYR A 491 -3.03 20.90 7.97
N ARG A 492 -2.46 20.01 8.80
CA ARG A 492 -1.06 19.56 8.71
C ARG A 492 -0.93 18.20 8.03
N ASP A 493 -2.01 17.62 7.51
CA ASP A 493 -1.94 16.39 6.73
C ASP A 493 -1.19 16.62 5.42
N SER A 494 0.11 16.36 5.44
CA SER A 494 0.97 16.40 4.26
C SER A 494 0.58 15.39 3.17
N ALA A 495 -0.26 14.38 3.46
CA ALA A 495 -0.77 13.52 2.38
C ALA A 495 -1.82 14.25 1.53
N THR A 496 -2.48 15.28 2.07
CA THR A 496 -3.60 15.98 1.45
C THR A 496 -3.24 17.41 1.05
N PHE A 497 -2.64 18.19 1.95
CA PHE A 497 -2.37 19.62 1.77
C PHE A 497 -0.95 19.94 1.28
N ASP A 498 -0.08 18.93 1.16
CA ASP A 498 1.25 19.12 0.56
C ASP A 498 1.10 19.41 -0.94
N PRO A 499 1.71 20.49 -1.45
CA PRO A 499 1.56 20.84 -2.86
C PRO A 499 2.10 19.78 -3.82
N GLY A 500 3.12 19.02 -3.40
CA GLY A 500 3.69 17.91 -4.17
C GLY A 500 2.81 16.65 -4.17
N ALA A 501 1.84 16.53 -3.27
CA ALA A 501 0.90 15.39 -3.25
C ALA A 501 -0.15 15.49 -4.38
N GLY A 502 -0.46 16.68 -4.86
CA GLY A 502 -1.35 16.91 -6.00
C GLY A 502 -2.84 16.76 -5.71
N PHE A 503 -3.27 16.76 -4.45
CA PHE A 503 -4.68 16.75 -4.05
C PHE A 503 -5.22 18.14 -3.69
N TYR A 504 -4.33 19.05 -3.27
CA TYR A 504 -4.65 20.43 -2.96
C TYR A 504 -4.05 21.36 -4.03
N HIS A 505 -4.90 22.14 -4.68
CA HIS A 505 -4.51 22.93 -5.86
C HIS A 505 -5.31 24.23 -5.97
N PRO A 506 -4.75 25.27 -6.63
CA PRO A 506 -5.54 26.41 -7.08
C PRO A 506 -6.53 25.98 -8.18
N THR A 507 -7.35 26.89 -8.67
CA THR A 507 -8.17 26.64 -9.85
C THR A 507 -7.28 26.14 -11.00
N MET A 508 -7.61 24.97 -11.54
CA MET A 508 -6.81 24.30 -12.57
C MET A 508 -7.64 24.03 -13.82
N LYS A 509 -6.96 24.02 -14.98
CA LYS A 509 -7.56 23.64 -16.25
C LYS A 509 -7.06 22.26 -16.64
N THR A 510 -7.98 21.32 -16.85
CA THR A 510 -7.65 19.97 -17.32
C THR A 510 -7.21 20.01 -18.79
N VAL A 511 -6.56 18.94 -19.25
CA VAL A 511 -6.07 18.82 -20.64
C VAL A 511 -7.21 18.92 -21.66
N ASP A 512 -8.41 18.46 -21.31
CA ASP A 512 -9.64 18.57 -22.11
C ASP A 512 -10.37 19.91 -21.95
N GLY A 513 -9.75 20.87 -21.25
CA GLY A 513 -10.20 22.26 -21.20
C GLY A 513 -11.22 22.60 -20.11
N ARG A 514 -11.63 21.64 -19.27
CA ARG A 514 -12.53 21.90 -18.14
C ARG A 514 -11.81 22.65 -17.04
N ILE A 515 -12.54 23.53 -16.35
CA ILE A 515 -12.04 24.28 -15.21
C ILE A 515 -12.48 23.53 -13.95
N ILE A 516 -11.51 23.11 -13.14
CA ILE A 516 -11.75 22.57 -11.81
C ILE A 516 -11.49 23.72 -10.82
N PRO A 517 -12.48 24.08 -9.99
CA PRO A 517 -12.30 25.12 -8.96
C PRO A 517 -11.14 24.79 -8.02
N SER A 518 -10.63 25.80 -7.30
CA SER A 518 -9.64 25.58 -6.25
C SER A 518 -10.15 24.62 -5.18
N SER A 519 -9.23 23.93 -4.51
CA SER A 519 -9.58 23.00 -3.44
C SER A 519 -10.36 23.67 -2.30
N ASP A 520 -10.04 24.93 -1.97
CA ASP A 520 -10.77 25.69 -0.97
C ASP A 520 -12.23 25.95 -1.40
N ARG A 521 -12.44 26.30 -2.68
CA ARG A 521 -13.77 26.49 -3.25
C ARG A 521 -14.56 25.19 -3.26
N LEU A 522 -13.94 24.08 -3.66
CA LEU A 522 -14.58 22.75 -3.67
C LEU A 522 -15.03 22.33 -2.26
N LEU A 523 -14.19 22.57 -1.25
CA LEU A 523 -14.55 22.31 0.15
C LEU A 523 -15.70 23.21 0.60
N HIS A 524 -15.65 24.51 0.30
CA HIS A 524 -16.74 25.44 0.61
C HIS A 524 -18.05 25.03 -0.04
N ASP A 525 -18.03 24.67 -1.33
CA ASP A 525 -19.21 24.23 -2.07
C ASP A 525 -19.81 22.93 -1.52
N PHE A 526 -18.97 22.07 -0.93
CA PHE A 526 -19.44 20.90 -0.21
C PHE A 526 -20.07 21.28 1.15
N LEU A 527 -19.38 22.10 1.96
CA LEU A 527 -19.82 22.44 3.30
C LEU A 527 -21.07 23.34 3.31
N LYS A 528 -21.22 24.26 2.36
CA LYS A 528 -22.37 25.19 2.31
C LYS A 528 -23.73 24.51 2.11
N LYS A 529 -23.75 23.19 1.81
CA LYS A 529 -24.96 22.39 1.64
C LYS A 529 -25.64 22.04 2.97
N ALA A 530 -24.99 22.25 4.11
CA ALA A 530 -25.51 21.93 5.42
C ALA A 530 -25.11 22.98 6.47
N ALA A 531 -25.77 22.94 7.62
CA ALA A 531 -25.42 23.73 8.78
C ALA A 531 -24.45 22.95 9.68
N TRP A 532 -23.41 23.61 10.19
CA TRP A 532 -22.35 22.95 10.96
C TRP A 532 -22.11 23.66 12.29
N THR A 533 -21.66 22.88 13.28
CA THR A 533 -20.87 23.40 14.41
C THR A 533 -19.43 22.96 14.23
N ALA A 534 -18.48 23.86 14.42
CA ALA A 534 -17.05 23.56 14.36
C ALA A 534 -16.46 23.43 15.77
N ASP A 535 -15.71 22.36 16.01
CA ASP A 535 -14.74 22.26 17.10
C ASP A 535 -13.34 22.37 16.49
N GLU A 536 -12.60 23.41 16.85
CA GLU A 536 -11.30 23.74 16.27
C GLU A 536 -10.21 23.72 17.35
N GLN A 537 -9.25 22.81 17.18
CA GLN A 537 -8.14 22.62 18.09
C GLN A 537 -6.82 22.52 17.33
N ASP A 538 -5.96 23.51 17.48
CA ASP A 538 -4.70 23.66 16.73
C ASP A 538 -4.95 23.51 15.21
N GLU A 539 -4.40 22.48 14.55
CA GLU A 539 -4.62 22.21 13.12
C GLU A 539 -5.84 21.34 12.79
N LEU A 540 -6.55 20.87 13.83
CA LEU A 540 -7.65 19.94 13.69
C LEU A 540 -8.98 20.70 13.73
N THR A 541 -9.85 20.39 12.77
CA THR A 541 -11.21 20.90 12.73
C THR A 541 -12.19 19.73 12.61
N LEU A 542 -13.16 19.67 13.51
CA LEU A 542 -14.27 18.71 13.47
C LEU A 542 -15.58 19.47 13.28
N LEU A 543 -16.13 19.38 12.07
CA LEU A 543 -17.44 19.93 11.73
C LEU A 543 -18.49 18.86 11.99
N ARG A 544 -19.54 19.23 12.74
CA ARG A 544 -20.70 18.36 13.04
C ARG A 544 -21.95 18.91 12.37
N ASN A 545 -22.61 18.08 11.58
CA ASN A 545 -23.78 18.47 10.82
C ASN A 545 -25.00 18.60 11.74
N LEU A 546 -25.70 19.74 11.68
CA LEU A 546 -26.93 20.00 12.43
C LEU A 546 -28.20 19.59 11.65
N GLY A 547 -28.05 19.14 10.40
CA GLY A 547 -29.15 18.84 9.49
C GLY A 547 -29.91 20.10 9.08
N SER A 548 -31.24 20.03 9.04
CA SER A 548 -32.12 21.18 8.78
C SER A 548 -32.30 22.10 9.99
N ARG A 549 -31.73 21.75 11.16
CA ARG A 549 -31.69 22.67 12.30
C ARG A 549 -30.68 23.76 11.94
N LYS A 550 -31.17 24.97 11.74
CA LYS A 550 -30.30 26.16 11.70
C LYS A 550 -29.39 26.10 12.94
N PRO A 551 -28.11 26.49 12.81
CA PRO A 551 -27.31 26.77 14.00
C PRO A 551 -28.09 27.75 14.88
N PRO A 552 -27.82 27.83 16.19
CA PRO A 552 -28.17 29.03 16.92
C PRO A 552 -27.35 30.16 16.26
N VAL A 553 -27.92 30.75 15.22
CA VAL A 553 -27.55 32.08 14.78
C VAL A 553 -27.92 32.91 16.00
N ILE A 554 -26.93 33.21 16.83
CA ILE A 554 -26.99 34.41 17.65
C ILE A 554 -26.95 35.52 16.60
N ALA A 555 -28.11 35.77 15.99
CA ALA A 555 -28.35 36.96 15.23
C ALA A 555 -28.37 38.03 16.30
N GLU A 556 -27.19 38.56 16.64
CA GLU A 556 -27.15 39.92 17.16
C GLU A 556 -27.99 40.75 16.17
N PRO A 557 -29.04 41.44 16.65
CA PRO A 557 -29.87 42.25 15.79
C PRO A 557 -28.97 43.16 14.98
N SER A 558 -29.27 43.31 13.70
CA SER A 558 -28.61 44.21 12.74
C SER A 558 -28.80 45.70 13.09
N SER A 559 -28.81 46.06 14.37
CA SER A 559 -29.19 47.37 14.90
C SER A 559 -28.06 48.10 15.65
N LEU A 560 -26.81 47.67 15.49
CA LEU A 560 -25.67 48.55 15.72
C LEU A 560 -24.92 48.65 14.40
N ALA A 561 -24.84 49.86 13.86
CA ALA A 561 -24.09 50.18 12.65
C ALA A 561 -22.62 49.81 12.86
N ASP A 562 -22.24 48.59 12.47
CA ASP A 562 -20.89 48.05 12.55
C ASP A 562 -20.08 48.49 11.31
N ASP A 563 -20.10 49.81 11.07
CA ASP A 563 -19.38 50.52 9.99
C ASP A 563 -17.96 50.95 10.42
N GLY A 564 -17.47 50.44 11.55
CA GLY A 564 -16.08 50.62 11.96
C GLY A 564 -15.10 50.02 10.94
N PRO A 565 -13.85 50.50 10.83
CA PRO A 565 -12.84 49.89 9.98
C PRO A 565 -12.42 48.54 10.58
N GLY A 566 -13.07 47.44 10.17
CA GLY A 566 -12.64 46.08 10.48
C GLY A 566 -11.17 45.83 10.12
N VAL A 567 -10.57 44.76 10.67
CA VAL A 567 -9.13 44.46 10.57
C VAL A 567 -8.62 44.45 9.12
N PHE A 568 -9.32 43.75 8.22
CA PHE A 568 -9.09 43.81 6.77
C PHE A 568 -10.30 43.27 5.98
N SER A 569 -10.36 43.58 4.68
CA SER A 569 -11.42 43.13 3.76
C SER A 569 -10.83 42.66 2.43
N ILE A 570 -11.35 41.54 1.89
CA ILE A 570 -10.94 40.95 0.60
C ILE A 570 -12.18 40.42 -0.11
N GLY A 571 -12.59 41.11 -1.18
CA GLY A 571 -13.85 40.84 -1.86
C GLY A 571 -15.02 40.85 -0.87
N GLY A 572 -15.82 39.79 -0.88
CA GLY A 572 -16.95 39.58 0.04
C GLY A 572 -16.58 39.12 1.46
N THR A 573 -15.30 38.96 1.79
CA THR A 573 -14.84 38.46 3.10
C THR A 573 -14.21 39.59 3.91
N ARG A 574 -14.75 39.88 5.10
CA ARG A 574 -14.23 40.91 6.02
C ARG A 574 -13.97 40.33 7.40
N LEU A 575 -12.75 40.53 7.91
CA LEU A 575 -12.44 40.28 9.31
C LEU A 575 -12.85 41.52 10.12
N VAL A 576 -13.88 41.40 10.96
CA VAL A 576 -14.39 42.49 11.79
C VAL A 576 -13.47 42.70 12.99
N SER A 577 -13.16 41.63 13.73
CA SER A 577 -12.26 41.67 14.88
C SER A 577 -11.55 40.33 15.09
N ILE A 578 -10.37 40.39 15.71
CA ILE A 578 -9.64 39.22 16.20
C ILE A 578 -9.05 39.55 17.57
N GLY A 579 -9.08 38.58 18.49
CA GLY A 579 -8.52 38.77 19.83
C GLY A 579 -8.23 37.45 20.52
N THR A 580 -7.43 37.50 21.59
CA THR A 580 -7.12 36.36 22.44
C THR A 580 -7.84 36.46 23.77
N THR A 581 -8.24 35.33 24.35
CA THR A 581 -8.79 35.29 25.70
C THR A 581 -7.67 35.08 26.71
N GLY A 582 -7.20 36.17 27.31
CA GLY A 582 -6.16 36.14 28.34
C GLY A 582 -4.74 36.31 27.79
N ASP A 583 -3.84 36.66 28.72
CA ASP A 583 -2.43 36.98 28.51
C ASP A 583 -1.50 35.90 29.11
N VAL A 584 -2.03 34.95 29.89
CA VAL A 584 -1.27 33.85 30.50
C VAL A 584 -1.77 32.51 29.98
N VAL A 585 -0.86 31.73 29.41
CA VAL A 585 -1.11 30.39 28.85
C VAL A 585 -0.44 29.34 29.72
N ALA A 586 -1.19 28.32 30.12
CA ALA A 586 -0.70 27.21 30.92
C ALA A 586 -1.48 25.93 30.58
N ARG A 587 -1.05 24.76 31.08
CA ARG A 587 -1.74 23.47 30.81
C ARG A 587 -3.22 23.40 31.16
N SER A 588 -3.67 24.22 32.11
CA SER A 588 -5.07 24.30 32.51
C SER A 588 -5.84 25.43 31.81
N ARG A 589 -5.13 26.26 31.04
CA ARG A 589 -5.63 27.48 30.40
C ARG A 589 -5.00 27.60 29.01
N PRO A 590 -5.50 26.84 28.02
CA PRO A 590 -5.02 26.94 26.65
C PRO A 590 -5.35 28.33 26.08
N LEU A 591 -4.58 28.74 25.08
CA LEU A 591 -4.84 30.00 24.38
C LEU A 591 -6.09 29.83 23.51
N GLU A 592 -7.07 30.73 23.64
CA GLU A 592 -8.18 30.78 22.69
C GLU A 592 -8.10 32.08 21.88
N VAL A 593 -8.27 31.93 20.56
CA VAL A 593 -8.33 33.04 19.62
C VAL A 593 -9.74 33.12 19.07
N GLN A 594 -10.37 34.27 19.22
CA GLN A 594 -11.69 34.54 18.69
C GLN A 594 -11.57 35.38 17.42
N LEU A 595 -12.22 34.94 16.35
CA LEU A 595 -12.31 35.69 15.09
C LEU A 595 -13.76 36.01 14.80
N ARG A 596 -14.07 37.27 14.49
CA ARG A 596 -15.40 37.70 14.05
C ARG A 596 -15.33 38.11 12.58
N TRP A 597 -16.03 37.39 11.72
CA TRP A 597 -16.08 37.63 10.28
C TRP A 597 -17.43 38.17 9.84
N LYS A 598 -17.44 38.90 8.74
CA LYS A 598 -18.63 39.27 7.97
C LYS A 598 -18.43 38.80 6.53
N PHE A 599 -19.32 37.93 6.06
CA PHE A 599 -19.33 37.40 4.70
C PHE A 599 -20.50 38.01 3.92
N GLN A 600 -20.25 38.45 2.69
CA GLN A 600 -21.24 39.05 1.78
C GLN A 600 -21.02 38.55 0.35
N GLY A 601 -22.08 38.08 -0.30
CA GLY A 601 -21.99 37.58 -1.67
C GLY A 601 -21.16 36.30 -1.82
N GLU A 602 -20.73 36.02 -3.03
CA GLU A 602 -19.95 34.81 -3.34
C GLU A 602 -18.47 34.97 -2.95
N ARG A 603 -17.89 33.93 -2.32
CA ARG A 603 -16.51 33.97 -1.79
C ARG A 603 -15.49 33.47 -2.79
N ASP A 604 -14.70 34.38 -3.37
CA ASP A 604 -13.63 33.99 -4.30
C ASP A 604 -12.29 33.66 -3.63
N VAL A 605 -12.04 34.23 -2.45
CA VAL A 605 -10.80 34.03 -1.68
C VAL A 605 -11.14 33.44 -0.32
N PHE A 606 -10.36 32.45 0.09
CA PHE A 606 -10.55 31.72 1.35
C PHE A 606 -9.33 31.92 2.26
N PRO A 607 -9.39 32.83 3.24
CA PRO A 607 -8.27 33.09 4.12
C PRO A 607 -7.87 31.85 4.91
N TRP A 608 -6.59 31.48 4.84
CA TRP A 608 -5.95 30.60 5.80
C TRP A 608 -5.30 31.43 6.89
N MET A 609 -5.47 31.03 8.15
CA MET A 609 -4.79 31.67 9.27
C MET A 609 -3.61 30.83 9.76
N LEU A 610 -2.48 31.50 9.95
CA LEU A 610 -1.31 31.00 10.67
C LEU A 610 -1.06 31.92 11.87
N LEU A 611 -0.69 31.34 13.01
CA LEU A 611 -0.29 32.10 14.19
C LEU A 611 1.22 32.02 14.36
N ARG A 612 1.89 33.15 14.22
CA ARG A 612 3.33 33.30 14.44
C ARG A 612 3.58 33.70 15.89
N LEU A 613 4.43 32.95 16.56
CA LEU A 613 4.91 33.24 17.90
C LEU A 613 6.40 33.55 17.86
N SER A 614 6.78 34.70 18.40
CA SER A 614 8.18 35.16 18.44
C SER A 614 8.60 35.54 19.85
N ARG A 615 9.88 35.35 20.18
CA ARG A 615 10.52 35.80 21.44
C ARG A 615 11.62 36.78 21.10
N GLU A 616 11.83 37.81 21.93
CA GLU A 616 12.90 38.83 21.87
C GLU A 616 13.25 39.33 20.44
N GLU A 617 12.81 40.54 20.08
CA GLU A 617 13.06 41.21 18.78
C GLU A 617 13.23 40.27 17.56
N LYS A 618 12.16 39.50 17.26
CA LYS A 618 11.83 38.85 15.97
C LYS A 618 12.39 37.45 15.68
N VAL A 619 12.90 36.69 16.65
CA VAL A 619 13.16 35.25 16.40
C VAL A 619 11.83 34.48 16.43
N THR A 620 11.40 33.94 15.28
CA THR A 620 10.22 33.08 15.19
C THR A 620 10.49 31.76 15.92
N VAL A 621 9.69 31.48 16.95
CA VAL A 621 9.82 30.26 17.77
C VAL A 621 8.86 29.18 17.29
N ALA A 622 7.65 29.58 16.91
CA ALA A 622 6.65 28.64 16.41
C ALA A 622 5.74 29.29 15.38
N LEU A 623 5.27 28.47 14.43
CA LEU A 623 4.25 28.82 13.46
C LEU A 623 3.15 27.77 13.53
N LEU A 624 2.01 28.13 14.11
CA LEU A 624 0.88 27.24 14.31
C LEU A 624 -0.12 27.42 13.17
N VAL A 625 -0.69 26.33 12.69
CA VAL A 625 -1.64 26.34 11.57
C VAL A 625 -3.04 26.19 12.15
N LYS A 626 -3.92 27.18 11.94
CA LYS A 626 -5.37 27.01 12.10
C LYS A 626 -5.96 26.35 10.86
N GLY A 627 -5.52 26.81 9.68
CA GLY A 627 -6.08 26.41 8.39
C GLY A 627 -7.12 27.41 7.88
N LEU A 628 -8.11 26.92 7.13
CA LEU A 628 -9.16 27.77 6.55
C LEU A 628 -10.00 28.46 7.63
N CYS A 629 -10.40 29.70 7.35
CA CYS A 629 -11.32 30.48 8.19
C CYS A 629 -12.76 30.29 7.69
N ALA A 630 -13.59 29.73 8.56
CA ALA A 630 -15.02 29.45 8.38
C ALA A 630 -15.36 28.93 6.96
N PRO A 631 -14.76 27.82 6.50
CA PRO A 631 -14.98 27.32 5.14
C PRO A 631 -16.45 26.99 4.83
N GLU A 632 -17.28 26.76 5.83
CA GLU A 632 -18.72 26.52 5.76
C GLU A 632 -19.57 27.80 5.63
N ALA A 633 -19.03 28.97 5.99
CA ALA A 633 -19.80 30.20 6.05
C ALA A 633 -20.05 30.81 4.66
N THR A 634 -21.30 31.19 4.42
CA THR A 634 -21.80 31.76 3.15
C THR A 634 -22.05 33.26 3.24
N GLU A 635 -22.93 33.69 4.15
CA GLU A 635 -23.33 35.10 4.30
C GLU A 635 -23.65 35.40 5.77
N GLY A 636 -23.39 36.65 6.19
CA GLY A 636 -23.70 37.15 7.53
C GLY A 636 -22.47 37.24 8.43
N ILE A 637 -22.72 37.41 9.73
CA ILE A 637 -21.68 37.50 10.76
C ILE A 637 -21.41 36.11 11.32
N TYR A 638 -20.14 35.74 11.42
CA TYR A 638 -19.70 34.45 11.95
C TYR A 638 -18.62 34.65 13.00
N THR A 639 -18.65 33.83 14.05
CA THR A 639 -17.64 33.87 15.11
C THR A 639 -16.98 32.51 15.21
N GLU A 640 -15.67 32.47 15.01
CA GLU A 640 -14.85 31.29 15.19
C GLU A 640 -14.15 31.35 16.55
N HIS A 641 -14.12 30.21 17.23
CA HIS A 641 -13.37 30.01 18.46
C HIS A 641 -12.30 28.97 18.20
N TRP A 642 -11.04 29.41 18.14
CA TRP A 642 -9.92 28.53 17.86
C TRP A 642 -9.11 28.27 19.13
N ARG A 643 -9.06 27.01 19.55
CA ARG A 643 -8.33 26.58 20.74
C ARG A 643 -6.93 26.12 20.40
N VAL A 644 -5.91 26.76 20.98
CA VAL A 644 -4.50 26.46 20.74
C VAL A 644 -3.92 25.82 21.99
N VAL A 645 -3.75 24.51 21.95
CA VAL A 645 -3.26 23.68 23.07
C VAL A 645 -1.77 23.38 22.93
N THR A 646 -1.24 23.44 21.71
CA THR A 646 0.18 23.20 21.43
C THR A 646 1.13 24.24 22.02
N THR A 647 0.62 25.44 22.36
CA THR A 647 1.38 26.49 23.05
C THR A 647 1.90 26.04 24.42
N GLU A 648 1.24 25.08 25.07
CA GLU A 648 1.70 24.48 26.33
C GLU A 648 3.02 23.70 26.20
N ARG A 649 3.42 23.36 24.96
CA ARG A 649 4.69 22.69 24.67
C ARG A 649 5.84 23.69 24.47
N LEU A 650 5.54 24.98 24.44
CA LEU A 650 6.56 26.01 24.29
C LEU A 650 7.34 26.17 25.60
N PRO A 651 8.63 26.53 25.53
CA PRO A 651 9.38 26.91 26.71
C PRO A 651 8.70 28.07 27.48
N PRO A 652 8.81 28.14 28.81
CA PRO A 652 8.32 29.28 29.56
C PRO A 652 8.96 30.59 29.11
N GLY A 653 8.15 31.66 29.06
CA GLY A 653 8.61 32.99 28.68
C GLY A 653 7.52 33.84 28.03
N ASP A 654 7.90 35.06 27.65
CA ASP A 654 7.03 36.03 26.98
C ASP A 654 7.15 35.89 25.46
N TYR A 655 5.99 35.90 24.79
CA TYR A 655 5.87 35.73 23.35
C TYR A 655 5.02 36.85 22.75
N SER A 656 5.44 37.40 21.60
CA SER A 656 4.59 38.24 20.76
C SER A 656 3.80 37.37 19.78
N LEU A 657 2.51 37.67 19.64
CA LEU A 657 1.60 36.97 18.75
C LEU A 657 1.26 37.81 17.51
N GLU A 658 1.37 37.19 16.35
CA GLU A 658 0.93 37.77 15.08
C GLU A 658 0.11 36.76 14.28
N ALA A 659 -1.09 37.16 13.87
CA ALA A 659 -1.90 36.42 12.92
C ALA A 659 -1.50 36.78 11.49
N LEU A 660 -1.22 35.75 10.68
CA LEU A 660 -0.93 35.86 9.25
C LEU A 660 -2.10 35.25 8.48
N PHE A 661 -2.66 36.02 7.54
CA PHE A 661 -3.70 35.54 6.63
C PHE A 661 -3.11 35.32 5.25
N VAL A 662 -3.25 34.12 4.69
CA VAL A 662 -2.66 33.73 3.41
C VAL A 662 -3.66 33.09 2.47
N ASP A 663 -3.44 33.24 1.17
CA ASP A 663 -4.03 32.38 0.14
C ASP A 663 -3.16 31.13 -0.01
N ASN A 664 -3.58 30.05 0.65
CA ASN A 664 -2.78 28.83 0.69
C ASN A 664 -2.82 28.06 -0.64
N SER A 665 -3.91 28.14 -1.42
CA SER A 665 -3.98 27.53 -2.75
C SER A 665 -2.97 28.16 -3.72
N LYS A 666 -2.85 29.49 -3.66
CA LYS A 666 -1.85 30.25 -4.42
C LYS A 666 -0.43 29.96 -3.93
N ARG A 667 -0.23 29.85 -2.62
CA ARG A 667 1.05 29.42 -2.04
C ARG A 667 1.46 28.03 -2.54
N ALA A 668 0.56 27.05 -2.50
CA ALA A 668 0.82 25.70 -2.99
C ALA A 668 1.21 25.68 -4.48
N TRP A 669 0.56 26.52 -5.28
CA TRP A 669 0.92 26.69 -6.69
C TRP A 669 2.33 27.23 -6.90
N PHE A 670 2.74 28.25 -6.13
CA PHE A 670 4.08 28.81 -6.24
C PHE A 670 5.17 27.81 -5.82
N GLU A 671 4.92 27.03 -4.77
CA GLU A 671 5.84 26.00 -4.30
C GLU A 671 6.04 24.89 -5.36
N THR A 672 5.00 24.54 -6.13
CA THR A 672 5.09 23.48 -7.17
C THR A 672 5.65 23.96 -8.50
N THR A 673 5.39 25.20 -8.90
CA THR A 673 5.82 25.74 -10.20
C THR A 673 7.19 26.40 -10.17
N GLY A 674 7.83 26.51 -9.00
CA GLY A 674 9.11 27.20 -8.83
C GLY A 674 9.02 28.71 -9.08
N GLY A 675 7.80 29.24 -9.20
CA GLY A 675 7.54 30.64 -9.48
C GLY A 675 7.59 31.47 -8.20
N ALA A 676 8.76 32.03 -7.87
CA ALA A 676 8.89 33.15 -6.94
C ALA A 676 8.48 34.46 -7.64
N GLY A 677 7.31 34.48 -8.26
CA GLY A 677 6.85 35.58 -9.11
C GLY A 677 6.35 36.78 -8.30
N GLY A 678 7.13 37.34 -7.37
CA GLY A 678 6.96 38.65 -6.73
C GLY A 678 5.64 38.97 -6.01
N GLU A 679 4.57 38.19 -6.20
CA GLU A 679 3.25 38.40 -5.65
C GLU A 679 3.17 37.80 -4.25
N SER A 680 2.84 38.64 -3.28
CA SER A 680 2.60 38.21 -1.90
C SER A 680 1.42 37.22 -1.84
N THR A 681 1.60 36.13 -1.12
CA THR A 681 0.51 35.22 -0.73
C THR A 681 -0.22 35.72 0.53
N LEU A 682 0.32 36.75 1.20
CA LEU A 682 -0.35 37.42 2.31
C LEU A 682 -1.54 38.22 1.80
N LEU A 683 -2.66 37.99 2.47
CA LEU A 683 -3.94 38.62 2.24
C LEU A 683 -4.07 39.99 2.94
N SER A 684 -3.29 40.19 4.01
CA SER A 684 -3.21 41.43 4.76
C SER A 684 -1.81 41.63 5.34
N ALA A 685 -1.54 42.79 5.92
CA ALA A 685 -0.40 42.93 6.84
C ALA A 685 -0.58 41.97 8.04
N PRO A 686 0.51 41.49 8.67
CA PRO A 686 0.44 40.74 9.92
C PRO A 686 -0.36 41.50 10.97
N VAL A 687 -1.32 40.81 11.60
CA VAL A 687 -2.18 41.41 12.62
C VAL A 687 -1.60 41.06 13.99
N SER A 688 -1.16 42.06 14.75
CA SER A 688 -0.66 41.84 16.11
C SER A 688 -1.82 41.48 17.05
N LEU A 689 -1.64 40.42 17.83
CA LEU A 689 -2.57 39.99 18.88
C LEU A 689 -2.03 40.28 20.29
N GLY A 690 -0.99 41.11 20.40
CA GLY A 690 -0.34 41.45 21.66
C GLY A 690 0.67 40.40 22.14
N HIS A 691 0.82 40.30 23.46
CA HIS A 691 1.78 39.42 24.11
C HIS A 691 1.08 38.38 24.97
N ILE A 692 1.68 37.19 25.04
CA ILE A 692 1.30 36.15 25.98
C ILE A 692 2.51 35.71 26.80
N LYS A 693 2.25 35.25 28.01
CA LYS A 693 3.23 34.62 28.90
C LYS A 693 2.90 33.12 29.00
N VAL A 694 3.86 32.28 28.64
CA VAL A 694 3.75 30.82 28.78
C VAL A 694 4.31 30.42 30.15
N GLU A 695 3.47 29.80 30.97
CA GLU A 695 3.80 29.26 32.29
C GLU A 695 3.74 27.72 32.27
N GLN A 696 4.47 27.08 33.19
CA GLN A 696 4.63 25.61 33.26
C GLN A 696 3.47 24.91 33.98
#